data_AF-A0A833S7U9-F1
#
_entry.id   AF-A0A833S7U9-F1
#
_cell.length_a   1.000
_cell.length_b   1.000
_cell.length_c   1.000
_cell.angle_alpha   90.00
_cell.angle_beta   90.00
_cell.angle_gamma   90.00
#
_symmetry.space_group_name_H-M   'P 1'
#
loop_
_entity.id
_entity.type
_entity.pdbx_description
1 polymer ?
#
loop_
_entity_poly.entity_id
_entity_poly.type
_entity_poly.pdbx_seq_one_letter_code
_entity_poly.pdbx_strand_id
1 'polypeptide(L)'
;MKFTEHLSAHITPEWRKQYINYEEMKALLYAAVEQAPAADITESHILERYFNKFDEQFFHYCDKELAKINTFYSEKLAEATRRFATLNNELSEILSVSEEGQGSRKIRYRNNILHKKPVSARKLQELKLAFSEFYLFLILLQNYQNLNFTGFRKILKKHDKLLNIDLGAKWRAEHVDTALFHTHKDIDRLIAETEALVTRDLEHGDRQRAMKRLRVPPLGEQLSPWITFKVGLFSGAFIVLLIAVILSGARYRDNNNWRVLCRLYRGPLLMIQFLFLMGINVYGWRSSGVNHVLIFELDPRNHLSEQHIVEMASVFGLVWSLSILGFLYSETLGIPPFVQPMLLYTLLALFLFNPTKTLRYEARFWALRVLGRIFCAPFFYVGFADFWLADQLNSLHTVFLDFQYFVCFYVQNSSWTDVTDAETCIMRELSMRPFVACLPAWFRFAQCLRRYRDTKEAFPHLVNAAKYATSFFVVVFSYLHLTNAKYYVMSTENPYFYLWIIASIMSSCFTYTWDVKLDWGLFDSNAGENKFLREEIVYSSPYYYYFAIIEDFILRFGWAFSLSLTEMGYVHADLMVSIVAPLEVFRRFIWNFFRLENEHLNNCGKFRAVRDISVAPVDCSDQTQILRMMDAADGVINRKRKQKVMDKKLSRTFSKGESLICDLDT
;
A
#
# COMPACT_ATOMS: atom_id res chain seq x y z
N MET A 1 -8.13 -24.03 -24.75
CA MET A 1 -8.28 -23.69 -23.32
C MET A 1 -9.68 -24.01 -22.85
N LYS A 2 -9.83 -24.67 -21.69
CA LYS A 2 -11.14 -24.82 -21.05
C LYS A 2 -11.59 -23.43 -20.60
N PHE A 3 -12.84 -23.05 -20.89
CA PHE A 3 -13.33 -21.70 -20.56
C PHE A 3 -13.19 -21.34 -19.08
N THR A 4 -13.27 -22.34 -18.19
CA THR A 4 -13.02 -22.18 -16.76
C THR A 4 -11.62 -21.62 -16.45
N GLU A 5 -10.58 -22.17 -17.07
CA GLU A 5 -9.19 -21.68 -16.92
C GLU A 5 -9.05 -20.27 -17.47
N HIS A 6 -9.70 -19.99 -18.61
CA HIS A 6 -9.70 -18.67 -19.22
C HIS A 6 -10.41 -17.63 -18.35
N LEU A 7 -11.57 -17.95 -17.78
CA LEU A 7 -12.31 -17.07 -16.90
C LEU A 7 -11.49 -16.77 -15.65
N SER A 8 -10.97 -17.80 -14.98
CA SER A 8 -10.14 -17.64 -13.77
C SER A 8 -8.90 -16.76 -14.01
N ALA A 9 -8.23 -16.92 -15.16
CA ALA A 9 -7.04 -16.14 -15.49
C ALA A 9 -7.30 -14.66 -15.85
N HIS A 10 -8.53 -14.30 -16.25
CA HIS A 10 -8.86 -12.94 -16.72
C HIS A 10 -9.82 -12.18 -15.79
N ILE A 11 -10.18 -12.77 -14.66
CA ILE A 11 -10.98 -12.10 -13.63
C ILE A 11 -10.14 -11.00 -12.97
N THR A 12 -10.77 -9.83 -12.79
CA THR A 12 -10.23 -8.78 -11.92
C THR A 12 -10.34 -9.26 -10.47
N PRO A 13 -9.22 -9.46 -9.73
CA PRO A 13 -9.24 -10.04 -8.39
C PRO A 13 -10.22 -9.35 -7.44
N GLU A 14 -10.26 -8.01 -7.48
CA GLU A 14 -11.10 -7.17 -6.63
C GLU A 14 -12.60 -7.32 -6.93
N TRP A 15 -12.97 -7.87 -8.08
CA TRP A 15 -14.36 -8.08 -8.50
C TRP A 15 -14.74 -9.57 -8.58
N ARG A 16 -13.87 -10.49 -8.12
CA ARG A 16 -14.03 -11.95 -8.29
C ARG A 16 -15.44 -12.46 -7.93
N LYS A 17 -15.98 -12.06 -6.77
CA LYS A 17 -17.31 -12.48 -6.28
C LYS A 17 -18.46 -12.03 -7.17
N GLN A 18 -18.25 -10.98 -7.94
CA GLN A 18 -19.25 -10.37 -8.80
C GLN A 18 -19.32 -11.02 -10.19
N TYR A 19 -18.34 -11.87 -10.56
CA TYR A 19 -18.44 -12.66 -11.79
C TYR A 19 -19.42 -13.82 -11.61
N ILE A 20 -19.89 -14.35 -12.74
CA ILE A 20 -20.70 -15.56 -12.81
C ILE A 20 -19.99 -16.74 -12.14
N ASN A 21 -20.66 -17.45 -11.24
CA ASN A 21 -20.12 -18.63 -10.58
C ASN A 21 -20.18 -19.87 -11.51
N TYR A 22 -19.38 -19.81 -12.58
CA TYR A 22 -19.42 -20.79 -13.66
C TYR A 22 -19.07 -22.22 -13.22
N GLU A 23 -18.20 -22.37 -12.21
CA GLU A 23 -17.84 -23.70 -11.69
C GLU A 23 -18.97 -24.34 -10.91
N GLU A 24 -19.63 -23.60 -10.02
CA GLU A 24 -20.78 -24.10 -9.25
C GLU A 24 -21.95 -24.46 -10.18
N MET A 25 -22.29 -23.59 -11.13
CA MET A 25 -23.34 -23.89 -12.12
C MET A 25 -23.02 -25.12 -12.98
N LYS A 26 -21.74 -25.33 -13.29
CA LYS A 26 -21.28 -26.51 -14.03
C LYS A 26 -21.37 -27.77 -13.15
N ALA A 27 -21.09 -27.67 -11.86
CA ALA A 27 -21.26 -28.77 -10.92
C ALA A 27 -22.74 -29.15 -10.74
N LEU A 28 -23.65 -28.17 -10.66
CA LEU A 28 -25.11 -28.41 -10.63
C LEU A 28 -25.57 -29.21 -11.85
N LEU A 29 -25.10 -28.85 -13.05
CA LEU A 29 -25.45 -29.56 -14.29
C LEU A 29 -24.95 -31.01 -14.29
N TYR A 30 -23.74 -31.28 -13.82
CA TYR A 30 -23.23 -32.66 -13.75
C TYR A 30 -23.95 -33.47 -12.68
N ALA A 31 -24.20 -32.89 -11.51
CA ALA A 31 -24.95 -33.54 -10.45
C ALA A 31 -26.35 -33.93 -10.91
N ALA A 32 -27.03 -33.07 -11.69
CA ALA A 32 -28.34 -33.36 -12.24
C ALA A 32 -28.36 -34.58 -13.17
N VAL A 33 -27.32 -34.72 -14.02
CA VAL A 33 -27.17 -35.86 -14.93
C VAL A 33 -26.77 -37.13 -14.18
N GLU A 34 -25.88 -37.03 -13.19
CA GLU A 34 -25.43 -38.17 -12.39
C GLU A 34 -26.53 -38.72 -11.46
N GLN A 35 -27.37 -37.85 -10.92
CA GLN A 35 -28.48 -38.20 -10.03
C GLN A 35 -29.79 -38.51 -10.78
N ALA A 36 -29.77 -38.42 -12.12
CA ALA A 36 -30.95 -38.71 -12.93
C ALA A 36 -31.39 -40.17 -12.73
N PRO A 37 -32.70 -40.43 -12.49
CA PRO A 37 -33.23 -41.79 -12.46
C PRO A 37 -32.90 -42.54 -13.75
N ALA A 38 -32.62 -43.84 -13.67
CA ALA A 38 -32.29 -44.64 -14.84
C ALA A 38 -33.46 -44.63 -15.82
N ALA A 39 -33.22 -44.12 -17.04
CA ALA A 39 -34.26 -43.98 -18.07
C ALA A 39 -34.94 -45.32 -18.42
N ASP A 40 -34.22 -46.43 -18.23
CA ASP A 40 -34.66 -47.78 -18.60
C ASP A 40 -35.61 -48.41 -17.57
N ILE A 41 -35.65 -47.88 -16.34
CA ILE A 41 -36.36 -48.48 -15.19
C ILE A 41 -37.46 -47.54 -14.65
N THR A 42 -37.43 -46.26 -15.01
CA THR A 42 -38.29 -45.23 -14.42
C THR A 42 -39.36 -44.77 -15.40
N GLU A 43 -40.61 -44.59 -14.94
CA GLU A 43 -41.69 -44.09 -15.79
C GLU A 43 -41.38 -42.69 -16.34
N SER A 44 -41.74 -42.44 -17.62
CA SER A 44 -41.45 -41.18 -18.34
C SER A 44 -41.88 -39.93 -17.56
N HIS A 45 -43.04 -39.98 -16.89
CA HIS A 45 -43.59 -38.85 -16.14
C HIS A 45 -42.73 -38.47 -14.91
N ILE A 46 -41.99 -39.42 -14.33
CA ILE A 46 -41.10 -39.19 -13.18
C ILE A 46 -39.81 -38.51 -13.63
N LEU A 47 -39.28 -38.92 -14.79
CA LEU A 47 -38.11 -38.31 -15.41
C LEU A 47 -38.38 -36.86 -15.81
N GLU A 48 -39.51 -36.59 -16.45
CA GLU A 48 -39.93 -35.23 -16.79
C GLU A 48 -40.08 -34.36 -15.55
N ARG A 49 -40.71 -34.87 -14.48
CA ARG A 49 -40.86 -34.13 -13.23
C ARG A 49 -39.51 -33.84 -12.57
N TYR A 50 -38.55 -34.77 -12.64
CA TYR A 50 -37.21 -34.58 -12.10
C TYR A 50 -36.47 -33.46 -12.85
N PHE A 51 -36.45 -33.50 -14.18
CA PHE A 51 -35.78 -32.46 -14.99
C PHE A 51 -36.48 -31.11 -14.91
N ASN A 52 -37.82 -31.06 -14.89
CA ASN A 52 -38.54 -29.80 -14.68
C ASN A 52 -38.19 -29.15 -13.33
N LYS A 53 -38.09 -29.96 -12.26
CA LYS A 53 -37.66 -29.46 -10.94
C LYS A 53 -36.22 -28.96 -10.96
N PHE A 54 -35.33 -29.66 -11.68
CA PHE A 54 -33.95 -29.22 -11.86
C PHE A 54 -33.89 -27.89 -12.63
N ASP A 55 -34.64 -27.76 -13.73
CA ASP A 55 -34.67 -26.56 -14.56
C ASP A 55 -35.17 -25.35 -13.75
N GLU A 56 -36.22 -25.50 -12.93
CA GLU A 56 -36.66 -24.45 -12.01
C GLU A 56 -35.54 -24.00 -11.06
N GLN A 57 -34.81 -24.94 -10.46
CA GLN A 57 -33.68 -24.62 -9.57
C GLN A 57 -32.53 -23.96 -10.32
N PHE A 58 -32.20 -24.46 -11.50
CA PHE A 58 -31.10 -23.96 -12.32
C PHE A 58 -31.38 -22.54 -12.84
N PHE A 59 -32.58 -22.27 -13.36
CA PHE A 59 -32.97 -20.95 -13.83
C PHE A 59 -33.16 -19.96 -12.68
N HIS A 60 -33.65 -20.39 -11.53
CA HIS A 60 -33.66 -19.54 -10.32
C HIS A 60 -32.23 -19.13 -9.90
N TYR A 61 -31.26 -20.05 -9.99
CA TYR A 61 -29.85 -19.72 -9.75
C TYR A 61 -29.31 -18.76 -10.83
N CYS A 62 -29.71 -18.95 -12.10
CA CYS A 62 -29.35 -18.04 -13.20
C CYS A 62 -29.89 -16.62 -12.96
N ASP A 63 -31.14 -16.47 -12.50
CA ASP A 63 -31.75 -15.19 -12.15
C ASP A 63 -30.96 -14.48 -11.04
N LYS A 64 -30.59 -15.22 -10.00
CA LYS A 64 -29.78 -14.69 -8.89
C LYS A 64 -28.42 -14.18 -9.38
N GLU A 65 -27.73 -14.97 -10.20
CA GLU A 65 -26.43 -14.57 -10.77
C GLU A 65 -26.58 -13.39 -11.73
N LEU A 66 -27.64 -13.35 -12.53
CA LEU A 66 -27.90 -12.26 -13.47
C LEU A 66 -28.22 -10.96 -12.73
N ALA A 67 -29.02 -11.01 -11.66
CA ALA A 67 -29.33 -9.86 -10.81
C ALA A 67 -28.06 -9.30 -10.14
N LYS A 68 -27.19 -10.18 -9.62
CA LYS A 68 -25.89 -9.80 -9.06
C LYS A 68 -25.04 -9.04 -10.08
N ILE A 69 -24.89 -9.60 -11.28
CA ILE A 69 -24.07 -9.04 -12.36
C ILE A 69 -24.64 -7.70 -12.86
N ASN A 70 -25.96 -7.61 -13.05
CA ASN A 70 -26.62 -6.38 -13.48
C ASN A 70 -26.47 -5.26 -12.45
N THR A 71 -26.65 -5.57 -11.17
CA THR A 71 -26.56 -4.59 -10.08
C THR A 71 -25.14 -4.02 -10.01
N PHE A 72 -24.14 -4.91 -9.96
CA PHE A 72 -22.74 -4.50 -9.91
C PHE A 72 -22.31 -3.69 -11.14
N TYR A 73 -22.68 -4.14 -12.34
CA TYR A 73 -22.36 -3.42 -13.58
C TYR A 73 -22.99 -2.02 -13.61
N SER A 74 -24.26 -1.89 -13.21
CA SER A 74 -24.97 -0.61 -13.20
C SER A 74 -24.35 0.37 -12.21
N GLU A 75 -23.97 -0.11 -11.02
CA GLU A 75 -23.26 0.71 -10.02
C GLU A 75 -21.91 1.20 -10.55
N LYS A 76 -21.11 0.29 -11.13
CA LYS A 76 -19.79 0.64 -11.69
C LYS A 76 -19.87 1.52 -12.92
N LEU A 77 -20.90 1.38 -13.74
CA LEU A 77 -21.14 2.28 -14.87
C LEU A 77 -21.53 3.68 -14.39
N ALA A 78 -22.41 3.79 -13.38
CA ALA A 78 -22.75 5.08 -12.78
C ALA A 78 -21.51 5.75 -12.15
N GLU A 79 -20.66 4.97 -11.46
CA GLU A 79 -19.37 5.42 -10.96
C GLU A 79 -18.47 5.93 -12.11
N ALA A 80 -18.40 5.19 -13.23
CA ALA A 80 -17.65 5.58 -14.42
C ALA A 80 -18.09 6.95 -14.96
N THR A 81 -19.40 7.13 -15.13
CA THR A 81 -19.99 8.37 -15.65
C THR A 81 -19.70 9.56 -14.74
N ARG A 82 -19.79 9.37 -13.41
CA ARG A 82 -19.43 10.43 -12.44
C ARG A 82 -17.95 10.79 -12.53
N ARG A 83 -17.06 9.79 -12.55
CA ARG A 83 -15.61 10.00 -12.66
C ARG A 83 -15.25 10.74 -13.96
N PHE A 84 -15.86 10.36 -15.08
CA PHE A 84 -15.65 11.02 -16.37
C PHE A 84 -16.06 12.49 -16.32
N ALA A 85 -17.25 12.80 -15.79
CA ALA A 85 -17.72 14.16 -15.65
C ALA A 85 -16.77 15.02 -14.80
N THR A 86 -16.31 14.50 -13.66
CA THR A 86 -15.34 15.20 -12.80
C THR A 86 -14.03 15.48 -13.54
N LEU A 87 -13.42 14.46 -14.16
CA LEU A 87 -12.13 14.61 -14.86
C LEU A 87 -12.24 15.55 -16.07
N ASN A 88 -13.35 15.50 -16.80
CA ASN A 88 -13.59 16.38 -17.95
C ASN A 88 -13.78 17.84 -17.52
N ASN A 89 -14.45 18.08 -16.40
CA ASN A 89 -14.59 19.42 -15.83
C ASN A 89 -13.23 19.98 -15.37
N GLU A 90 -12.46 19.20 -14.63
CA GLU A 90 -11.11 19.60 -14.19
C GLU A 90 -10.19 19.92 -15.39
N LEU A 91 -10.28 19.12 -16.46
CA LEU A 91 -9.56 19.39 -17.69
C LEU A 91 -10.01 20.70 -18.34
N SER A 92 -11.33 20.89 -18.49
CA SER A 92 -11.90 22.07 -19.12
C SER A 92 -11.54 23.35 -18.37
N GLU A 93 -11.57 23.32 -17.04
CA GLU A 93 -11.09 24.42 -16.21
C GLU A 93 -9.62 24.74 -16.48
N ILE A 94 -8.76 23.73 -16.52
CA ILE A 94 -7.33 23.90 -16.80
C ILE A 94 -7.08 24.50 -18.19
N LEU A 95 -7.79 24.01 -19.21
CA LEU A 95 -7.66 24.51 -20.57
C LEU A 95 -8.13 25.97 -20.69
N SER A 96 -9.25 26.32 -20.04
CA SER A 96 -9.78 27.69 -20.05
C SER A 96 -8.81 28.71 -19.45
N VAL A 97 -8.08 28.33 -18.39
CA VAL A 97 -7.04 29.17 -17.78
C VAL A 97 -5.83 29.35 -18.69
N SER A 98 -5.52 28.34 -19.52
CA SER A 98 -4.42 28.41 -20.49
C SER A 98 -4.71 29.36 -21.66
N GLU A 99 -5.95 29.37 -22.15
CA GLU A 99 -6.38 30.22 -23.27
C GLU A 99 -6.50 31.71 -22.87
N GLU A 100 -6.98 32.03 -21.66
CA GLU A 100 -7.01 33.41 -21.16
C GLU A 100 -5.62 34.04 -21.02
N GLY A 101 -4.57 33.23 -20.84
CA GLY A 101 -3.17 33.67 -20.75
C GLY A 101 -2.56 34.08 -22.09
N GLN A 102 -3.08 33.58 -23.22
CA GLN A 102 -2.57 33.93 -24.56
C GLN A 102 -3.35 35.06 -25.24
N GLY A 103 -4.62 35.27 -24.87
CA GLY A 103 -5.50 36.28 -25.46
C GLY A 103 -5.29 37.72 -25.00
N SER A 104 -4.47 38.00 -23.97
CA SER A 104 -4.33 39.33 -23.38
C SER A 104 -2.88 39.84 -23.37
N ARG A 105 -2.27 39.95 -24.55
CA ARG A 105 -1.00 40.70 -24.76
C ARG A 105 -1.19 42.10 -25.33
N LYS A 106 -2.41 42.65 -25.31
CA LYS A 106 -2.63 44.07 -25.63
C LYS A 106 -3.51 44.76 -24.58
N ILE A 107 -2.84 45.59 -23.78
CA ILE A 107 -3.34 46.78 -23.07
C ILE A 107 -4.20 46.51 -21.81
N ARG A 108 -3.56 46.49 -20.64
CA ARG A 108 -3.84 47.47 -19.56
C ARG A 108 -2.83 47.35 -18.40
N TYR A 109 -2.01 48.38 -18.27
CA TYR A 109 -1.33 48.74 -17.03
C TYR A 109 -2.39 49.23 -16.03
N ARG A 110 -2.66 48.46 -14.95
CA ARG A 110 -2.90 48.95 -13.58
C ARG A 110 -3.30 47.81 -12.64
N ASN A 111 -2.41 47.57 -11.67
CA ASN A 111 -2.60 47.08 -10.31
C ASN A 111 -3.77 46.12 -10.04
N ASN A 112 -3.45 44.84 -9.99
CA ASN A 112 -3.85 43.94 -8.90
C ASN A 112 -2.80 42.83 -8.80
N ILE A 113 -1.99 42.88 -7.74
CA ILE A 113 -1.06 41.82 -7.34
C ILE A 113 -1.91 40.70 -6.74
N LEU A 114 -2.44 39.84 -7.60
CA LEU A 114 -2.78 38.47 -7.24
C LEU A 114 -2.24 37.60 -8.37
N HIS A 115 -1.09 36.99 -8.13
CA HIS A 115 -0.48 36.03 -9.05
C HIS A 115 -1.47 34.91 -9.38
N LYS A 116 -2.19 34.98 -10.50
CA LYS A 116 -2.73 33.79 -11.17
C LYS A 116 -1.51 32.99 -11.62
N LYS A 117 -1.16 31.94 -10.86
CA LYS A 117 -0.07 31.03 -11.22
C LYS A 117 -0.41 30.39 -12.57
N PRO A 118 0.55 30.29 -13.50
CA PRO A 118 0.36 29.48 -14.71
C PRO A 118 -0.03 28.06 -14.27
N VAL A 119 -0.95 27.41 -15.01
CA VAL A 119 -1.27 26.00 -14.79
C VAL A 119 0.04 25.25 -14.71
N SER A 120 0.33 24.71 -13.53
CA SER A 120 1.58 24.00 -13.31
C SER A 120 1.61 22.79 -14.24
N ALA A 121 2.68 22.60 -15.01
CA ALA A 121 2.90 21.40 -15.82
C ALA A 121 2.68 20.10 -15.01
N ARG A 122 2.86 20.19 -13.68
CA ARG A 122 2.54 19.14 -12.72
C ARG A 122 1.05 18.79 -12.64
N LYS A 123 0.14 19.77 -12.63
CA LYS A 123 -1.32 19.53 -12.56
C LYS A 123 -1.81 18.85 -13.83
N LEU A 124 -1.28 19.26 -14.99
CA LEU A 124 -1.54 18.58 -16.27
C LEU A 124 -1.02 17.14 -16.27
N GLN A 125 0.14 16.88 -15.66
CA GLN A 125 0.70 15.54 -15.52
C GLN A 125 -0.12 14.66 -14.57
N GLU A 126 -0.60 15.21 -13.45
CA GLU A 126 -1.50 14.52 -12.51
C GLU A 126 -2.82 14.14 -13.20
N LEU A 127 -3.39 15.04 -13.99
CA LEU A 127 -4.60 14.80 -14.78
C LEU A 127 -4.38 13.74 -15.88
N LYS A 128 -3.23 13.78 -16.57
CA LYS A 128 -2.81 12.74 -17.53
C LYS A 128 -2.75 11.35 -16.88
N LEU A 129 -2.34 11.28 -15.63
CA LEU A 129 -2.30 10.04 -14.87
C LEU A 129 -3.72 9.62 -14.44
N ALA A 130 -4.55 10.56 -14.00
CA ALA A 130 -5.95 10.32 -13.64
C ALA A 130 -6.77 9.75 -14.80
N PHE A 131 -6.62 10.29 -16.02
CA PHE A 131 -7.24 9.73 -17.22
C PHE A 131 -6.70 8.34 -17.59
N SER A 132 -5.43 8.05 -17.31
CA SER A 132 -4.86 6.71 -17.53
C SER A 132 -5.48 5.67 -16.59
N GLU A 133 -5.62 5.99 -15.32
CA GLU A 133 -6.30 5.13 -14.33
C GLU A 133 -7.78 4.95 -14.69
N PHE A 134 -8.47 6.04 -15.03
CA PHE A 134 -9.87 6.00 -15.44
C PHE A 134 -10.08 5.13 -16.70
N TYR A 135 -9.21 5.25 -17.70
CA TYR A 135 -9.27 4.38 -18.88
C TYR A 135 -9.07 2.91 -18.53
N LEU A 136 -8.12 2.59 -17.64
CA LEU A 136 -7.94 1.22 -17.14
C LEU A 136 -9.23 0.70 -16.49
N PHE A 137 -9.89 1.51 -15.66
CA PHE A 137 -11.17 1.15 -15.04
C PHE A 137 -12.25 0.80 -16.08
N LEU A 138 -12.38 1.60 -17.15
CA LEU A 138 -13.33 1.33 -18.24
C LEU A 138 -13.03 0.00 -18.95
N ILE A 139 -11.76 -0.28 -19.22
CA ILE A 139 -11.34 -1.54 -19.85
C ILE A 139 -11.63 -2.74 -18.95
N LEU A 140 -11.38 -2.64 -17.65
CA LEU A 140 -11.74 -3.69 -16.69
C LEU A 140 -13.25 -3.94 -16.70
N LEU A 141 -14.07 -2.88 -16.71
CA LEU A 141 -15.53 -2.98 -16.74
C LEU A 141 -16.06 -3.57 -18.05
N GLN A 142 -15.45 -3.22 -19.19
CA GLN A 142 -15.75 -3.83 -20.49
C GLN A 142 -15.38 -5.32 -20.51
N ASN A 143 -14.24 -5.70 -19.93
CA ASN A 143 -13.85 -7.10 -19.79
C ASN A 143 -14.81 -7.87 -18.88
N TYR A 144 -15.26 -7.26 -17.78
CA TYR A 144 -16.28 -7.83 -16.89
C TYR A 144 -17.58 -8.13 -17.65
N GLN A 145 -18.10 -7.18 -18.45
CA GLN A 145 -19.26 -7.37 -19.31
C GLN A 145 -19.06 -8.56 -20.27
N ASN A 146 -17.96 -8.57 -21.02
CA ASN A 146 -17.68 -9.59 -22.03
C ASN A 146 -17.50 -11.00 -21.44
N LEU A 147 -16.81 -11.12 -20.31
CA LEU A 147 -16.58 -12.40 -19.64
C LEU A 147 -17.87 -12.98 -19.08
N ASN A 148 -18.70 -12.17 -18.41
CA ASN A 148 -19.98 -12.63 -17.85
C ASN A 148 -20.97 -13.03 -18.95
N PHE A 149 -21.09 -12.22 -20.02
CA PHE A 149 -21.92 -12.58 -21.18
C PHE A 149 -21.48 -13.90 -21.82
N THR A 150 -20.16 -14.07 -22.01
CA THR A 150 -19.61 -15.32 -22.54
C THR A 150 -19.85 -16.49 -21.60
N GLY A 151 -19.80 -16.26 -20.28
CA GLY A 151 -20.10 -17.24 -19.24
C GLY A 151 -21.54 -17.75 -19.32
N PHE A 152 -22.52 -16.85 -19.30
CA PHE A 152 -23.93 -17.21 -19.48
C PHE A 152 -24.17 -17.95 -20.79
N ARG A 153 -23.63 -17.45 -21.90
CA ARG A 153 -23.76 -18.13 -23.20
C ARG A 153 -23.23 -19.56 -23.17
N LYS A 154 -22.10 -19.79 -22.50
CA LYS A 154 -21.47 -21.13 -22.44
C LYS A 154 -22.17 -22.06 -21.48
N ILE A 155 -22.63 -21.57 -20.32
CA ILE A 155 -23.30 -22.42 -19.32
C ILE A 155 -24.70 -22.82 -19.81
N LEU A 156 -25.45 -21.90 -20.41
CA LEU A 156 -26.78 -22.18 -20.99
C LEU A 156 -26.66 -23.12 -22.20
N LYS A 157 -25.64 -22.94 -23.05
CA LYS A 157 -25.36 -23.91 -24.13
C LYS A 157 -24.96 -25.29 -23.58
N LYS A 158 -24.31 -25.35 -22.41
CA LYS A 158 -23.95 -26.62 -21.77
C LYS A 158 -25.18 -27.32 -21.21
N HIS A 159 -26.08 -26.58 -20.57
CA HIS A 159 -27.40 -27.06 -20.15
C HIS A 159 -28.14 -27.73 -21.30
N ASP A 160 -28.35 -26.99 -22.40
CA ASP A 160 -29.05 -27.50 -23.59
C ASP A 160 -28.40 -28.74 -24.19
N LYS A 161 -27.06 -28.79 -24.21
CA LYS A 161 -26.32 -29.94 -24.72
C LYS A 161 -26.43 -31.18 -23.82
N LEU A 162 -26.46 -31.00 -22.50
CA LEU A 162 -26.50 -32.13 -21.55
C LEU A 162 -27.90 -32.72 -21.44
N LEU A 163 -28.93 -31.88 -21.47
CA LEU A 163 -30.33 -32.30 -21.34
C LEU A 163 -31.02 -32.53 -22.69
N ASN A 164 -30.35 -32.19 -23.80
CA ASN A 164 -30.87 -32.31 -25.18
C ASN A 164 -32.19 -31.52 -25.39
N ILE A 165 -32.23 -30.29 -24.89
CA ILE A 165 -33.37 -29.35 -24.94
C ILE A 165 -32.93 -27.97 -25.43
N ASP A 166 -33.88 -27.05 -25.61
CA ASP A 166 -33.64 -25.68 -26.11
C ASP A 166 -34.00 -24.57 -25.11
N LEU A 167 -34.33 -24.92 -23.86
CA LEU A 167 -34.79 -23.97 -22.84
C LEU A 167 -33.72 -22.95 -22.44
N GLY A 168 -32.45 -23.34 -22.37
CA GLY A 168 -31.35 -22.43 -22.02
C GLY A 168 -31.12 -21.35 -23.09
N ALA A 169 -31.27 -21.71 -24.37
CA ALA A 169 -31.24 -20.75 -25.48
C ALA A 169 -32.40 -19.76 -25.43
N LYS A 170 -33.62 -20.22 -25.11
CA LYS A 170 -34.80 -19.35 -24.92
C LYS A 170 -34.61 -18.39 -23.75
N TRP A 171 -34.21 -18.92 -22.59
CA TRP A 171 -33.96 -18.12 -21.40
C TRP A 171 -32.88 -17.06 -21.64
N ARG A 172 -31.80 -17.42 -22.36
CA ARG A 172 -30.75 -16.46 -22.74
C ARG A 172 -31.30 -15.29 -23.55
N ALA A 173 -32.11 -15.58 -24.58
CA ALA A 173 -32.67 -14.56 -25.46
C ALA A 173 -33.61 -13.61 -24.71
N GLU A 174 -34.39 -14.15 -23.76
CA GLU A 174 -35.35 -13.38 -22.97
C GLU A 174 -34.69 -12.54 -21.87
N HIS A 175 -33.64 -13.04 -21.22
CA HIS A 175 -33.08 -12.45 -20.00
C HIS A 175 -31.66 -11.87 -20.17
N VAL A 176 -30.75 -12.57 -20.84
CA VAL A 176 -29.33 -12.18 -20.92
C VAL A 176 -29.08 -11.21 -22.07
N ASP A 177 -29.64 -11.51 -23.25
CA ASP A 177 -29.43 -10.70 -24.45
C ASP A 177 -30.18 -9.34 -24.34
N THR A 178 -31.20 -9.24 -23.46
CA THR A 178 -31.94 -8.01 -23.12
C THR A 178 -31.41 -7.31 -21.87
N ALA A 179 -30.49 -7.92 -21.12
CA ALA A 179 -30.00 -7.39 -19.85
C ALA A 179 -29.30 -6.03 -20.02
N LEU A 180 -29.44 -5.17 -19.02
CA LEU A 180 -28.80 -3.85 -18.96
C LEU A 180 -27.28 -3.96 -19.10
N PHE A 181 -26.65 -4.95 -18.42
CA PHE A 181 -25.21 -5.13 -18.50
C PHE A 181 -24.71 -5.48 -19.90
N HIS A 182 -25.56 -5.96 -20.82
CA HIS A 182 -25.19 -6.31 -22.19
C HIS A 182 -25.60 -5.25 -23.22
N THR A 183 -26.83 -4.74 -23.10
CA THR A 183 -27.43 -3.86 -24.12
C THR A 183 -26.91 -2.43 -24.06
N HIS A 184 -26.49 -1.96 -22.88
CA HIS A 184 -26.07 -0.58 -22.69
C HIS A 184 -24.65 -0.35 -23.25
N LYS A 185 -24.56 0.43 -24.34
CA LYS A 185 -23.30 0.76 -25.03
C LYS A 185 -22.55 1.96 -24.46
N ASP A 186 -23.00 2.48 -23.32
CA ASP A 186 -22.40 3.65 -22.68
C ASP A 186 -20.93 3.44 -22.34
N ILE A 187 -20.52 2.21 -22.02
CA ILE A 187 -19.12 1.89 -21.76
C ILE A 187 -18.24 2.12 -22.99
N ASP A 188 -18.69 1.69 -24.18
CA ASP A 188 -17.96 1.87 -25.44
C ASP A 188 -17.90 3.36 -25.82
N ARG A 189 -19.00 4.09 -25.57
CA ARG A 189 -19.05 5.55 -25.73
C ARG A 189 -18.04 6.24 -24.82
N LEU A 190 -18.02 5.93 -23.52
CA LEU A 190 -17.10 6.52 -22.54
C LEU A 190 -15.63 6.22 -22.88
N ILE A 191 -15.33 5.01 -23.37
CA ILE A 191 -13.98 4.65 -23.83
C ILE A 191 -13.60 5.54 -25.02
N ALA A 192 -14.45 5.64 -26.04
CA ALA A 192 -14.17 6.43 -27.23
C ALA A 192 -14.02 7.93 -26.92
N GLU A 193 -14.88 8.49 -26.07
CA GLU A 193 -14.80 9.88 -25.61
C GLU A 193 -13.52 10.14 -24.82
N THR A 194 -13.13 9.22 -23.94
CA THR A 194 -11.88 9.32 -23.18
C THR A 194 -10.66 9.28 -24.11
N GLU A 195 -10.62 8.38 -25.10
CA GLU A 195 -9.54 8.33 -26.10
C GLU A 195 -9.45 9.63 -26.90
N ALA A 196 -10.59 10.16 -27.34
CA ALA A 196 -10.67 11.38 -28.14
C ALA A 196 -10.17 12.59 -27.34
N LEU A 197 -10.63 12.73 -26.09
CA LEU A 197 -10.28 13.82 -25.20
C LEU A 197 -8.79 13.79 -24.85
N VAL A 198 -8.24 12.62 -24.48
CA VAL A 198 -6.80 12.49 -24.16
C VAL A 198 -5.94 12.76 -25.40
N THR A 199 -6.37 12.28 -26.57
CA THR A 199 -5.64 12.52 -27.82
C THR A 199 -5.64 14.00 -28.19
N ARG A 200 -6.81 14.65 -28.19
CA ARG A 200 -6.98 16.04 -28.62
C ARG A 200 -6.37 17.02 -27.62
N ASP A 201 -6.72 16.88 -26.35
CA ASP A 201 -6.54 17.92 -25.35
C ASP A 201 -5.28 17.72 -24.48
N LEU A 202 -4.79 16.47 -24.34
CA LEU A 202 -3.62 16.14 -23.51
C LEU A 202 -2.36 15.78 -24.32
N GLU A 203 -2.51 15.17 -25.50
CA GLU A 203 -1.39 14.76 -26.37
C GLU A 203 -1.34 15.50 -27.72
N HIS A 204 -2.03 16.63 -27.83
CA HIS A 204 -1.94 17.56 -28.96
C HIS A 204 -2.21 16.91 -30.34
N GLY A 205 -3.10 15.91 -30.38
CA GLY A 205 -3.49 15.19 -31.60
C GLY A 205 -2.70 13.91 -31.88
N ASP A 206 -1.67 13.57 -31.10
CA ASP A 206 -0.89 12.34 -31.29
C ASP A 206 -1.61 11.12 -30.67
N ARG A 207 -2.38 10.41 -31.50
CA ARG A 207 -3.10 9.19 -31.09
C ARG A 207 -2.15 8.09 -30.63
N GLN A 208 -0.97 7.92 -31.25
CA GLN A 208 -0.06 6.84 -30.86
C GLN A 208 0.48 7.07 -29.45
N ARG A 209 0.87 8.29 -29.14
CA ARG A 209 1.35 8.68 -27.82
C ARG A 209 0.25 8.62 -26.76
N ALA A 210 -0.97 9.04 -27.10
CA ALA A 210 -2.14 8.90 -26.23
C ALA A 210 -2.45 7.44 -25.90
N MET A 211 -2.53 6.57 -26.92
CA MET A 211 -2.82 5.14 -26.71
C MET A 211 -1.69 4.42 -25.96
N LYS A 212 -0.42 4.77 -26.20
CA LYS A 212 0.72 4.24 -25.43
C LYS A 212 0.64 4.63 -23.96
N ARG A 213 0.05 5.79 -23.63
CA ARG A 213 -0.20 6.22 -22.24
C ARG A 213 -1.46 5.63 -21.62
N LEU A 214 -2.52 5.42 -22.39
CA LEU A 214 -3.76 4.88 -21.84
C LEU A 214 -3.67 3.36 -21.63
N ARG A 215 -3.04 2.64 -22.57
CA ARG A 215 -2.87 1.18 -22.46
C ARG A 215 -1.76 0.85 -21.49
N VAL A 216 -2.11 0.16 -20.42
CA VAL A 216 -1.14 -0.43 -19.48
C VAL A 216 -0.56 -1.69 -20.13
N PRO A 217 0.77 -1.84 -20.21
CA PRO A 217 1.39 -3.09 -20.64
C PRO A 217 0.89 -4.25 -19.77
N PRO A 218 0.74 -5.47 -20.31
CA PRO A 218 0.39 -6.62 -19.48
C PRO A 218 1.44 -6.77 -18.36
N LEU A 219 0.98 -6.91 -17.11
CA LEU A 219 1.80 -7.06 -15.87
C LEU A 219 2.70 -8.32 -15.85
N GLY A 220 2.80 -9.04 -16.97
CA GLY A 220 3.58 -10.25 -17.19
C GLY A 220 4.72 -10.06 -18.18
N GLU A 221 5.34 -8.89 -18.25
CA GLU A 221 6.54 -8.71 -19.08
C GLU A 221 7.65 -9.62 -18.53
N GLN A 222 8.20 -10.50 -19.39
CA GLN A 222 9.29 -11.37 -19.02
C GLN A 222 10.50 -10.51 -18.67
N LEU A 223 10.94 -10.56 -17.41
CA LEU A 223 12.14 -9.87 -16.97
C LEU A 223 13.34 -10.32 -17.82
N SER A 224 14.21 -9.38 -18.16
CA SER A 224 15.40 -9.68 -18.95
C SER A 224 16.20 -10.80 -18.27
N PRO A 225 16.58 -11.88 -18.99
CA PRO A 225 17.40 -12.96 -18.43
C PRO A 225 18.70 -12.48 -17.77
N TRP A 226 19.21 -11.33 -18.21
CA TRP A 226 20.39 -10.69 -17.66
C TRP A 226 20.22 -10.24 -16.20
N ILE A 227 19.03 -9.80 -15.80
CA ILE A 227 18.74 -9.40 -14.42
C ILE A 227 18.80 -10.62 -13.51
N THR A 228 18.15 -11.71 -13.91
CA THR A 228 18.20 -12.99 -13.18
C THR A 228 19.64 -13.49 -13.01
N PHE A 229 20.46 -13.40 -14.06
CA PHE A 229 21.88 -13.76 -13.99
C PHE A 229 22.65 -12.90 -12.97
N LYS A 230 22.50 -11.57 -13.02
CA LYS A 230 23.15 -10.65 -12.06
C LYS A 230 22.74 -10.92 -10.63
N VAL A 231 21.44 -11.13 -10.39
CA VAL A 231 20.91 -11.48 -9.06
C VAL A 231 21.58 -12.75 -8.56
N GLY A 232 21.65 -13.80 -9.39
CA GLY A 232 22.32 -15.05 -9.03
C GLY A 232 23.80 -14.85 -8.72
N LEU A 233 24.52 -14.13 -9.59
CA LEU A 233 25.95 -13.84 -9.44
C LEU A 233 26.25 -13.07 -8.15
N PHE A 234 25.57 -11.94 -7.92
CA PHE A 234 25.82 -11.10 -6.76
C PHE A 234 25.38 -11.77 -5.45
N SER A 235 24.26 -12.51 -5.46
CA SER A 235 23.80 -13.22 -4.26
C SER A 235 24.74 -14.38 -3.92
N GLY A 236 25.21 -15.13 -4.92
CA GLY A 236 26.20 -16.19 -4.72
C GLY A 236 27.53 -15.65 -4.17
N ALA A 237 28.04 -14.57 -4.78
CA ALA A 237 29.24 -13.90 -4.28
C ALA A 237 29.05 -13.35 -2.85
N PHE A 238 27.87 -12.81 -2.52
CA PHE A 238 27.57 -12.33 -1.18
C PHE A 238 27.61 -13.46 -0.16
N ILE A 239 27.03 -14.63 -0.46
CA ILE A 239 27.08 -15.80 0.43
C ILE A 239 28.53 -16.23 0.68
N VAL A 240 29.36 -16.30 -0.36
CA VAL A 240 30.78 -16.66 -0.23
C VAL A 240 31.52 -15.66 0.67
N LEU A 241 31.33 -14.36 0.44
CA LEU A 241 31.95 -13.32 1.27
C LEU A 241 31.40 -13.30 2.70
N LEU A 242 30.12 -13.60 2.90
CA LEU A 242 29.52 -13.69 4.23
C LEU A 242 30.14 -14.84 5.03
N ILE A 243 30.34 -16.00 4.40
CA ILE A 243 31.07 -17.13 5.02
C ILE A 243 32.50 -16.71 5.38
N ALA A 244 33.20 -15.99 4.48
CA ALA A 244 34.52 -15.46 4.77
C ALA A 244 34.52 -14.50 5.97
N VAL A 245 33.56 -13.58 6.05
CA VAL A 245 33.39 -12.66 7.19
C VAL A 245 33.18 -13.43 8.49
N ILE A 246 32.34 -14.47 8.49
CA ILE A 246 32.08 -15.28 9.69
C ILE A 246 33.35 -16.03 10.13
N LEU A 247 34.07 -16.66 9.20
CA LEU A 247 35.30 -17.41 9.50
C LEU A 247 36.43 -16.49 9.98
N SER A 248 36.60 -15.33 9.36
CA SER A 248 37.59 -14.33 9.76
C SER A 248 37.22 -13.68 11.10
N GLY A 249 35.94 -13.36 11.30
CA GLY A 249 35.43 -12.81 12.56
C GLY A 249 35.58 -13.77 13.74
N ALA A 250 35.34 -15.07 13.54
CA ALA A 250 35.54 -16.10 14.58
C ALA A 250 37.01 -16.24 15.03
N ARG A 251 37.97 -15.83 14.20
CA ARG A 251 39.40 -15.85 14.50
C ARG A 251 39.95 -14.51 15.00
N TYR A 252 39.14 -13.45 14.96
CA TYR A 252 39.55 -12.13 15.38
C TYR A 252 39.69 -12.08 16.92
N ARG A 253 40.91 -11.84 17.41
CA ARG A 253 41.28 -11.97 18.83
C ARG A 253 41.50 -10.63 19.56
N ASP A 254 41.13 -9.51 18.94
CA ASP A 254 41.34 -8.20 19.56
C ASP A 254 40.21 -7.86 20.54
N ASN A 255 40.54 -7.80 21.83
CA ASN A 255 39.57 -7.89 22.93
C ASN A 255 38.65 -6.67 23.08
N ASN A 256 39.01 -5.48 22.57
CA ASN A 256 38.21 -4.27 22.76
C ASN A 256 37.54 -3.73 21.48
N ASN A 257 38.00 -4.13 20.29
CA ASN A 257 37.50 -3.60 19.02
C ASN A 257 36.22 -4.27 18.50
N TRP A 258 35.91 -5.48 18.94
CA TRP A 258 34.74 -6.22 18.44
C TRP A 258 33.40 -5.55 18.77
N ARG A 259 33.28 -4.88 19.93
CA ARG A 259 32.05 -4.17 20.33
C ARG A 259 31.78 -2.98 19.40
N VAL A 260 32.82 -2.21 19.10
CA VAL A 260 32.76 -1.08 18.18
C VAL A 260 32.44 -1.57 16.78
N LEU A 261 33.10 -2.64 16.32
CA LEU A 261 32.81 -3.30 15.04
C LEU A 261 31.33 -3.68 14.92
N CYS A 262 30.77 -4.39 15.92
CA CYS A 262 29.37 -4.79 15.91
C CYS A 262 28.44 -3.57 15.79
N ARG A 263 28.67 -2.50 16.56
CA ARG A 263 27.82 -1.30 16.55
C ARG A 263 27.92 -0.52 15.23
N LEU A 264 29.10 -0.41 14.64
CA LEU A 264 29.31 0.29 13.37
C LEU A 264 28.71 -0.46 12.17
N TYR A 265 28.72 -1.80 12.18
CA TYR A 265 28.25 -2.59 11.02
C TYR A 265 26.84 -3.16 11.15
N ARG A 266 26.25 -3.19 12.36
CA ARG A 266 24.90 -3.73 12.59
C ARG A 266 23.82 -2.92 11.89
N GLY A 267 23.83 -1.60 12.00
CA GLY A 267 22.84 -0.73 11.32
C GLY A 267 22.75 -0.99 9.81
N PRO A 268 23.86 -0.93 9.05
CA PRO A 268 23.88 -1.26 7.62
C PRO A 268 23.44 -2.70 7.32
N LEU A 269 23.85 -3.67 8.15
CA LEU A 269 23.43 -5.07 8.00
C LEU A 269 21.91 -5.22 8.11
N LEU A 270 21.28 -4.58 9.09
CA LEU A 270 19.81 -4.61 9.26
C LEU A 270 19.08 -4.00 8.07
N MET A 271 19.63 -2.94 7.47
CA MET A 271 19.07 -2.36 6.24
C MET A 271 19.19 -3.32 5.05
N ILE A 272 20.31 -4.02 4.91
CA ILE A 272 20.51 -5.03 3.87
C ILE A 272 19.55 -6.21 4.06
N GLN A 273 19.44 -6.71 5.29
CA GLN A 273 18.50 -7.76 5.66
C GLN A 273 17.05 -7.36 5.33
N PHE A 274 16.64 -6.14 5.70
CA PHE A 274 15.33 -5.60 5.39
C PHE A 274 15.06 -5.59 3.87
N LEU A 275 16.03 -5.19 3.05
CA LEU A 275 15.87 -5.20 1.58
C LEU A 275 15.73 -6.61 1.01
N PHE A 276 16.50 -7.60 1.49
CA PHE A 276 16.33 -8.99 1.08
C PHE A 276 14.92 -9.51 1.42
N LEU A 277 14.48 -9.27 2.65
CA LEU A 277 13.16 -9.68 3.12
C LEU A 277 12.03 -8.95 2.37
N MET A 278 12.23 -7.68 2.00
CA MET A 278 11.30 -6.94 1.16
C MET A 278 11.21 -7.52 -0.26
N GLY A 279 12.33 -7.98 -0.83
CA GLY A 279 12.34 -8.71 -2.10
C GLY A 279 11.49 -9.97 -2.06
N ILE A 280 11.59 -10.74 -0.96
CA ILE A 280 10.76 -11.94 -0.73
C ILE A 280 9.28 -11.57 -0.55
N ASN A 281 8.98 -10.52 0.21
CA ASN A 281 7.61 -10.00 0.35
C ASN A 281 6.97 -9.68 -1.00
N VAL A 282 7.68 -8.92 -1.85
CA VAL A 282 7.19 -8.54 -3.20
C VAL A 282 6.97 -9.77 -4.08
N TYR A 283 7.90 -10.73 -4.05
CA TYR A 283 7.74 -12.00 -4.74
C TYR A 283 6.50 -12.76 -4.26
N GLY A 284 6.34 -12.90 -2.93
CA GLY A 284 5.22 -13.60 -2.34
C GLY A 284 3.88 -12.94 -2.68
N TRP A 285 3.75 -11.61 -2.54
CA TRP A 285 2.54 -10.88 -2.92
C TRP A 285 2.18 -11.09 -4.40
N ARG A 286 3.17 -11.01 -5.29
CA ARG A 286 2.97 -11.24 -6.72
C ARG A 286 2.51 -12.67 -7.00
N SER A 287 3.14 -13.66 -6.37
CA SER A 287 2.81 -15.08 -6.53
C SER A 287 1.43 -15.46 -5.99
N SER A 288 0.99 -14.80 -4.92
CA SER A 288 -0.32 -15.01 -4.28
C SER A 288 -1.44 -14.15 -4.88
N GLY A 289 -1.14 -13.30 -5.87
CA GLY A 289 -2.14 -12.43 -6.51
C GLY A 289 -2.56 -11.20 -5.69
N VAL A 290 -1.78 -10.83 -4.67
CA VAL A 290 -2.00 -9.61 -3.87
C VAL A 290 -1.52 -8.40 -4.67
N ASN A 291 -2.45 -7.48 -4.96
CA ASN A 291 -2.20 -6.28 -5.78
C ASN A 291 -1.43 -5.18 -5.01
N HIS A 292 -0.17 -5.46 -4.69
CA HIS A 292 0.71 -4.55 -3.95
C HIS A 292 0.99 -3.24 -4.71
N VAL A 293 0.97 -3.25 -6.05
CA VAL A 293 1.14 -2.05 -6.88
C VAL A 293 0.01 -1.05 -6.61
N LEU A 294 -1.24 -1.53 -6.57
CA LEU A 294 -2.39 -0.70 -6.23
C LEU A 294 -2.34 -0.21 -4.77
N ILE A 295 -2.04 -1.12 -3.82
CA ILE A 295 -2.01 -0.79 -2.39
C ILE A 295 -0.98 0.29 -2.05
N PHE A 296 0.22 0.18 -2.62
CA PHE A 296 1.27 1.19 -2.43
C PHE A 296 1.14 2.39 -3.36
N GLU A 297 0.11 2.41 -4.21
CA GLU A 297 -0.12 3.46 -5.19
C GLU A 297 1.11 3.69 -6.09
N LEU A 298 1.77 2.60 -6.48
CA LEU A 298 2.93 2.64 -7.38
C LEU A 298 2.48 2.79 -8.83
N ASP A 299 3.35 3.37 -9.67
CA ASP A 299 3.12 3.41 -11.11
C ASP A 299 3.28 1.99 -11.69
N PRO A 300 2.24 1.39 -12.30
CA PRO A 300 2.32 0.05 -12.90
C PRO A 300 3.39 -0.08 -13.99
N ARG A 301 3.82 1.02 -14.60
CA ARG A 301 4.82 1.02 -15.68
C ARG A 301 6.24 1.14 -15.17
N ASN A 302 6.41 1.69 -13.96
CA ASN A 302 7.70 2.07 -13.44
C ASN A 302 7.75 1.81 -11.94
N HIS A 303 7.82 0.54 -11.59
CA HIS A 303 8.05 0.07 -10.23
C HIS A 303 9.21 -0.93 -10.22
N LEU A 304 9.83 -1.10 -9.05
CA LEU A 304 10.83 -2.13 -8.87
C LEU A 304 10.15 -3.50 -8.83
N SER A 305 10.77 -4.47 -9.50
CA SER A 305 10.40 -5.88 -9.35
C SER A 305 11.16 -6.50 -8.17
N GLU A 306 10.71 -7.66 -7.73
CA GLU A 306 11.34 -8.49 -6.72
C GLU A 306 12.83 -8.71 -7.00
N GLN A 307 13.19 -9.02 -8.26
CA GLN A 307 14.57 -9.25 -8.66
C GLN A 307 15.43 -7.99 -8.54
N HIS A 308 14.88 -6.82 -8.88
CA HIS A 308 15.61 -5.56 -8.77
C HIS A 308 15.91 -5.21 -7.30
N ILE A 309 15.00 -5.51 -6.37
CA ILE A 309 15.20 -5.28 -4.94
C ILE A 309 16.28 -6.22 -4.40
N VAL A 310 16.22 -7.50 -4.76
CA VAL A 310 17.24 -8.49 -4.37
C VAL A 310 18.60 -8.16 -4.99
N GLU A 311 18.66 -7.70 -6.25
CA GLU A 311 19.90 -7.24 -6.89
C GLU A 311 20.58 -6.14 -6.05
N MET A 312 19.82 -5.12 -5.65
CA MET A 312 20.35 -4.03 -4.83
C MET A 312 20.78 -4.52 -3.44
N ALA A 313 19.99 -5.39 -2.81
CA ALA A 313 20.31 -5.97 -1.51
C ALA A 313 21.63 -6.76 -1.57
N SER A 314 21.82 -7.58 -2.61
CA SER A 314 23.04 -8.35 -2.82
C SER A 314 24.25 -7.48 -3.10
N VAL A 315 24.11 -6.40 -3.90
CA VAL A 315 25.20 -5.45 -4.13
C VAL A 315 25.60 -4.74 -2.83
N PHE A 316 24.65 -4.28 -2.02
CA PHE A 316 24.97 -3.69 -0.71
C PHE A 316 25.56 -4.71 0.26
N GLY A 317 25.08 -5.96 0.24
CA GLY A 317 25.66 -7.07 0.97
C GLY A 317 27.13 -7.29 0.61
N LEU A 318 27.48 -7.28 -0.68
CA LEU A 318 28.86 -7.41 -1.14
C LEU A 318 29.74 -6.27 -0.61
N VAL A 319 29.29 -5.02 -0.76
CA VAL A 319 30.05 -3.85 -0.28
C VAL A 319 30.22 -3.90 1.24
N TRP A 320 29.18 -4.32 1.98
CA TRP A 320 29.25 -4.51 3.43
C TRP A 320 30.25 -5.60 3.82
N SER A 321 30.22 -6.77 3.17
CA SER A 321 31.14 -7.86 3.46
C SER A 321 32.59 -7.48 3.14
N LEU A 322 32.83 -6.81 2.01
CA LEU A 322 34.15 -6.30 1.65
C LEU A 322 34.66 -5.26 2.66
N SER A 323 33.79 -4.38 3.15
CA SER A 323 34.13 -3.40 4.17
C SER A 323 34.56 -4.05 5.49
N ILE A 324 33.82 -5.08 5.94
CA ILE A 324 34.19 -5.83 7.15
C ILE A 324 35.50 -6.59 6.96
N LEU A 325 35.68 -7.27 5.83
CA LEU A 325 36.95 -7.95 5.56
C LEU A 325 38.11 -6.95 5.51
N GLY A 326 37.91 -5.77 4.91
CA GLY A 326 38.88 -4.69 4.93
C GLY A 326 39.19 -4.17 6.34
N PHE A 327 38.21 -4.17 7.24
CA PHE A 327 38.42 -3.85 8.65
C PHE A 327 39.22 -4.94 9.37
N LEU A 328 38.83 -6.21 9.20
CA LEU A 328 39.46 -7.36 9.87
C LEU A 328 40.90 -7.60 9.40
N TYR A 329 41.20 -7.30 8.14
CA TYR A 329 42.54 -7.41 7.54
C TYR A 329 43.25 -6.04 7.42
N SER A 330 42.82 -5.03 8.17
CA SER A 330 43.37 -3.66 8.15
C SER A 330 44.89 -3.63 8.34
N GLU A 331 45.42 -4.40 9.28
CA GLU A 331 46.87 -4.53 9.51
C GLU A 331 47.62 -5.03 8.27
N THR A 332 47.08 -6.06 7.61
CA THR A 332 47.69 -6.64 6.40
C THR A 332 47.61 -5.68 5.21
N LEU A 333 46.53 -4.89 5.13
CA LEU A 333 46.31 -3.91 4.07
C LEU A 333 47.06 -2.59 4.30
N GLY A 334 47.57 -2.34 5.50
CA GLY A 334 48.20 -1.06 5.86
C GLY A 334 47.22 0.12 5.88
N ILE A 335 45.92 -0.15 6.02
CA ILE A 335 44.86 0.87 6.03
C ILE A 335 44.26 0.90 7.44
N PRO A 336 44.08 2.08 8.07
CA PRO A 336 43.46 2.14 9.39
C PRO A 336 42.04 1.54 9.41
N PRO A 337 41.70 0.68 10.40
CA PRO A 337 40.45 -0.08 10.43
C PRO A 337 39.20 0.81 10.34
N PHE A 338 39.19 1.95 11.04
CA PHE A 338 38.03 2.83 11.08
C PHE A 338 37.79 3.64 9.80
N VAL A 339 38.66 3.54 8.79
CA VAL A 339 38.37 4.11 7.46
C VAL A 339 37.27 3.32 6.76
N GLN A 340 37.20 2.00 6.95
CA GLN A 340 36.25 1.16 6.20
C GLN A 340 34.78 1.39 6.54
N PRO A 341 34.37 1.44 7.83
CA PRO A 341 32.97 1.78 8.15
C PRO A 341 32.61 3.17 7.63
N MET A 342 33.50 4.17 7.75
CA MET A 342 33.26 5.52 7.22
C MET A 342 33.03 5.50 5.70
N LEU A 343 33.85 4.76 4.96
CA LEU A 343 33.72 4.58 3.51
C LEU A 343 32.38 3.90 3.16
N LEU A 344 31.98 2.86 3.89
CA LEU A 344 30.70 2.18 3.69
C LEU A 344 29.51 3.14 3.84
N TYR A 345 29.42 3.87 4.95
CA TYR A 345 28.33 4.83 5.17
C TYR A 345 28.33 5.93 4.12
N THR A 346 29.51 6.42 3.74
CA THR A 346 29.64 7.43 2.68
C THR A 346 29.15 6.91 1.34
N LEU A 347 29.51 5.67 0.96
CA LEU A 347 29.05 5.05 -0.29
C LEU A 347 27.53 4.84 -0.29
N LEU A 348 26.95 4.37 0.81
CA LEU A 348 25.50 4.21 0.95
C LEU A 348 24.77 5.56 0.86
N ALA A 349 25.31 6.61 1.49
CA ALA A 349 24.76 7.96 1.41
C ALA A 349 24.86 8.54 -0.01
N LEU A 350 26.02 8.40 -0.66
CA LEU A 350 26.21 8.82 -2.05
C LEU A 350 25.25 8.09 -2.99
N PHE A 351 25.03 6.78 -2.80
CA PHE A 351 24.02 6.05 -3.55
C PHE A 351 22.63 6.66 -3.34
N LEU A 352 22.20 6.87 -2.10
CA LEU A 352 20.84 7.28 -1.79
C LEU A 352 20.53 8.71 -2.29
N PHE A 353 21.45 9.64 -2.09
CA PHE A 353 21.28 11.07 -2.41
C PHE A 353 21.78 11.47 -3.80
N ASN A 354 22.32 10.54 -4.60
CA ASN A 354 22.81 10.84 -5.95
C ASN A 354 21.69 11.44 -6.84
N PRO A 355 21.87 12.68 -7.33
CA PRO A 355 20.85 13.38 -8.11
C PRO A 355 20.83 12.96 -9.59
N THR A 356 21.83 12.22 -10.07
CA THR A 356 21.88 11.80 -11.46
C THR A 356 20.80 10.75 -11.77
N LYS A 357 20.28 10.73 -13.00
CA LYS A 357 19.27 9.76 -13.48
C LYS A 357 19.81 8.32 -13.64
N THR A 358 20.87 7.98 -12.93
CA THR A 358 21.48 6.65 -12.90
C THR A 358 21.01 5.89 -11.66
N LEU A 359 21.34 4.60 -11.54
CA LEU A 359 21.15 3.82 -10.31
C LEU A 359 19.74 3.92 -9.69
N ARG A 360 18.71 3.67 -10.52
CA ARG A 360 17.29 3.62 -10.10
C ARG A 360 16.80 4.92 -9.45
N TYR A 361 17.13 6.06 -10.06
CA TYR A 361 16.75 7.42 -9.64
C TYR A 361 15.31 7.53 -9.11
N GLU A 362 14.30 7.08 -9.87
CA GLU A 362 12.89 7.23 -9.50
C GLU A 362 12.55 6.52 -8.17
N ALA A 363 13.09 5.32 -7.94
CA ALA A 363 12.87 4.58 -6.70
C ALA A 363 13.54 5.24 -5.50
N ARG A 364 14.76 5.78 -5.67
CA ARG A 364 15.48 6.49 -4.60
C ARG A 364 14.75 7.76 -4.18
N PHE A 365 14.34 8.57 -5.15
CA PHE A 365 13.61 9.81 -4.87
C PHE A 365 12.18 9.56 -4.37
N TRP A 366 11.56 8.44 -4.76
CA TRP A 366 10.33 7.98 -4.12
C TRP A 366 10.58 7.67 -2.65
N ALA A 367 11.60 6.87 -2.32
CA ALA A 367 11.94 6.52 -0.93
C ALA A 367 12.28 7.77 -0.10
N LEU A 368 13.10 8.68 -0.62
CA LEU A 368 13.44 9.95 0.04
C LEU A 368 12.21 10.84 0.26
N ARG A 369 11.28 10.88 -0.69
CA ARG A 369 10.05 11.66 -0.56
C ARG A 369 9.14 11.08 0.53
N VAL A 370 8.98 9.76 0.58
CA VAL A 370 8.19 9.08 1.63
C VAL A 370 8.85 9.29 3.00
N LEU A 371 10.16 9.06 3.12
CA LEU A 371 10.92 9.32 4.36
C LEU A 371 10.82 10.79 4.81
N GLY A 372 10.91 11.73 3.86
CA GLY A 372 10.74 13.16 4.15
C GLY A 372 9.35 13.49 4.70
N ARG A 373 8.28 12.88 4.16
CA ARG A 373 6.92 13.05 4.71
C ARG A 373 6.77 12.42 6.09
N ILE A 374 7.44 11.29 6.35
CA ILE A 374 7.44 10.63 7.67
C ILE A 374 8.14 11.52 8.71
N PHE A 375 9.35 12.00 8.41
CA PHE A 375 10.13 12.83 9.33
C PHE A 375 9.50 14.20 9.59
N CYS A 376 8.76 14.72 8.62
CA CYS A 376 8.01 15.96 8.74
C CYS A 376 6.53 15.74 9.13
N ALA A 377 6.14 14.56 9.63
CA ALA A 377 4.82 14.40 10.23
C ALA A 377 4.69 15.36 11.44
N PRO A 378 3.54 16.06 11.64
CA PRO A 378 2.22 15.84 11.05
C PRO A 378 1.87 16.79 9.88
N PHE A 379 2.85 17.39 9.20
CA PHE A 379 2.60 18.49 8.25
C PHE A 379 2.10 18.06 6.87
N PHE A 380 2.16 16.77 6.55
CA PHE A 380 1.76 16.21 5.26
C PHE A 380 0.59 15.23 5.38
N TYR A 381 -0.17 15.09 4.30
CA TYR A 381 -1.16 14.02 4.18
C TYR A 381 -0.47 12.64 4.27
N VAL A 382 -1.12 11.69 4.94
CA VAL A 382 -0.55 10.37 5.25
C VAL A 382 -1.24 9.30 4.40
N GLY A 383 -0.56 8.84 3.35
CA GLY A 383 -1.00 7.72 2.52
C GLY A 383 -0.58 6.35 3.08
N PHE A 384 -0.97 5.27 2.39
CA PHE A 384 -0.64 3.90 2.80
C PHE A 384 0.87 3.69 2.94
N ALA A 385 1.64 4.07 1.92
CA ALA A 385 3.10 3.93 1.92
C ALA A 385 3.77 4.68 3.08
N ASP A 386 3.26 5.86 3.48
CA ASP A 386 3.86 6.68 4.54
C ASP A 386 3.73 6.02 5.91
N PHE A 387 2.55 5.50 6.24
CA PHE A 387 2.36 4.83 7.52
C PHE A 387 2.94 3.42 7.54
N TRP A 388 2.88 2.69 6.41
CA TRP A 388 3.48 1.37 6.29
C TRP A 388 5.00 1.42 6.47
N LEU A 389 5.69 2.36 5.82
CA LEU A 389 7.14 2.49 5.93
C LEU A 389 7.54 2.94 7.34
N ALA A 390 6.78 3.85 7.95
CA ALA A 390 7.00 4.25 9.34
C ALA A 390 6.83 3.08 10.33
N ASP A 391 5.96 2.09 10.05
CA ASP A 391 5.88 0.86 10.83
C ASP A 391 7.13 -0.02 10.68
N GLN A 392 7.76 -0.03 9.49
CA GLN A 392 9.07 -0.68 9.32
C GLN A 392 10.15 0.02 10.15
N LEU A 393 10.13 1.36 10.23
CA LEU A 393 11.10 2.13 11.02
C LEU A 393 11.04 1.81 12.52
N ASN A 394 9.88 1.39 13.05
CA ASN A 394 9.77 0.97 14.45
C ASN A 394 10.58 -0.32 14.71
N SER A 395 10.56 -1.25 13.76
CA SER A 395 11.38 -2.47 13.81
C SER A 395 12.85 -2.21 13.47
N LEU A 396 13.15 -1.09 12.79
CA LEU A 396 14.51 -0.62 12.47
C LEU A 396 15.03 0.44 13.47
N HIS A 397 14.42 0.61 14.65
CA HIS A 397 14.87 1.63 15.62
C HIS A 397 16.35 1.48 16.02
N THR A 398 16.87 0.24 16.06
CA THR A 398 18.31 -0.03 16.29
C THR A 398 19.20 0.64 15.26
N VAL A 399 18.75 0.79 14.01
CA VAL A 399 19.51 1.50 12.96
C VAL A 399 19.68 2.98 13.33
N PHE A 400 18.67 3.61 13.93
CA PHE A 400 18.78 5.00 14.40
C PHE A 400 19.79 5.13 15.55
N LEU A 401 19.76 4.20 16.50
CA LEU A 401 20.69 4.17 17.63
C LEU A 401 22.13 3.90 17.19
N ASP A 402 22.34 2.97 16.25
CA ASP A 402 23.65 2.67 15.69
C ASP A 402 24.17 3.82 14.83
N PHE A 403 23.28 4.53 14.11
CA PHE A 403 23.67 5.73 13.38
C PHE A 403 24.07 6.88 14.31
N GLN A 404 23.35 7.09 15.42
CA GLN A 404 23.77 8.04 16.46
C GLN A 404 25.15 7.66 17.02
N TYR A 405 25.37 6.38 17.32
CA TYR A 405 26.67 5.88 17.80
C TYR A 405 27.78 6.12 16.77
N PHE A 406 27.52 5.83 15.48
CA PHE A 406 28.44 6.09 14.38
C PHE A 406 28.86 7.57 14.35
N VAL A 407 27.90 8.50 14.39
CA VAL A 407 28.20 9.95 14.38
C VAL A 407 29.03 10.34 15.61
N CYS A 408 28.64 9.89 16.80
CA CYS A 408 29.39 10.20 18.01
C CYS A 408 30.83 9.64 17.96
N PHE A 409 30.98 8.39 17.50
CA PHE A 409 32.27 7.72 17.43
C PHE A 409 33.27 8.50 16.58
N TYR A 410 32.89 8.95 15.38
CA TYR A 410 33.79 9.70 14.50
C TYR A 410 33.98 11.17 14.91
N VAL A 411 33.08 11.74 15.71
CA VAL A 411 33.26 13.10 16.25
C VAL A 411 34.21 13.09 17.45
N GLN A 412 34.14 12.08 18.30
CA GLN A 412 34.89 12.02 19.55
C GLN A 412 36.20 11.25 19.43
N ASN A 413 36.26 10.21 18.58
CA ASN A 413 37.47 9.44 18.38
C ASN A 413 38.42 10.17 17.43
N SER A 414 39.55 10.62 17.96
CA SER A 414 40.58 11.29 17.17
C SER A 414 41.50 10.33 16.42
N SER A 415 41.56 9.05 16.82
CA SER A 415 42.40 8.03 16.18
C SER A 415 41.61 7.21 15.17
N TRP A 416 42.23 6.94 14.01
CA TRP A 416 41.69 6.04 12.98
C TRP A 416 42.15 4.59 13.15
N THR A 417 43.05 4.33 14.11
CA THR A 417 43.62 3.01 14.42
C THR A 417 43.11 2.45 15.74
N ASP A 418 43.09 3.29 16.77
CA ASP A 418 42.84 2.87 18.15
C ASP A 418 41.50 3.39 18.66
N VAL A 419 40.89 2.62 19.56
CA VAL A 419 39.69 3.03 20.29
C VAL A 419 40.13 3.69 21.59
N THR A 420 39.81 4.97 21.76
CA THR A 420 40.03 5.69 23.02
C THR A 420 39.15 5.12 24.15
N ASP A 421 37.84 5.02 23.90
CA ASP A 421 36.88 4.33 24.78
C ASP A 421 35.59 3.96 24.01
N ALA A 422 35.24 2.68 24.03
CA ALA A 422 34.05 2.16 23.36
C ALA A 422 32.73 2.60 24.03
N GLU A 423 32.78 3.02 25.30
CA GLU A 423 31.61 3.37 26.11
C GLU A 423 31.35 4.88 26.22
N THR A 424 32.32 5.72 25.89
CA THR A 424 32.20 7.19 25.98
C THR A 424 30.94 7.70 25.25
N CYS A 425 30.67 7.22 24.04
CA CYS A 425 29.47 7.62 23.28
C CYS A 425 28.15 7.09 23.84
N ILE A 426 28.19 6.07 24.70
CA ILE A 426 27.01 5.55 25.40
C ILE A 426 26.76 6.34 26.68
N MET A 427 27.81 6.62 27.43
CA MET A 427 27.74 7.26 28.74
C MET A 427 27.57 8.78 28.64
N ARG A 428 28.24 9.43 27.67
CA ARG A 428 28.21 10.90 27.51
C ARG A 428 26.96 11.40 26.81
N GLU A 429 26.42 10.62 25.88
CA GLU A 429 25.17 10.93 25.15
C GLU A 429 23.94 10.22 25.74
N LEU A 430 24.02 9.82 27.02
CA LEU A 430 22.95 9.12 27.71
C LEU A 430 21.62 9.90 27.67
N SER A 431 21.68 11.23 27.61
CA SER A 431 20.50 12.09 27.49
C SER A 431 19.92 12.15 26.08
N MET A 432 20.72 12.04 25.01
CA MET A 432 20.23 12.09 23.62
C MET A 432 19.61 10.76 23.18
N ARG A 433 20.16 9.64 23.66
CA ARG A 433 19.83 8.29 23.21
C ARG A 433 18.33 7.91 23.37
N PRO A 434 17.64 8.27 24.47
CA PRO A 434 16.20 8.06 24.61
C PRO A 434 15.37 8.81 23.56
N PHE A 435 15.77 10.03 23.18
CA PHE A 435 15.08 10.79 22.14
C PHE A 435 15.18 10.09 20.78
N VAL A 436 16.38 9.60 20.44
CA VAL A 436 16.62 8.84 19.20
C VAL A 436 15.82 7.54 19.18
N ALA A 437 15.77 6.82 20.30
CA ALA A 437 14.98 5.59 20.44
C ALA A 437 13.46 5.84 20.23
N CYS A 438 12.96 7.01 20.67
CA CYS A 438 11.56 7.38 20.52
C CYS A 438 11.18 7.85 19.10
N LEU A 439 12.13 8.19 18.23
CA LEU A 439 11.84 8.81 16.93
C LEU A 439 10.88 7.98 16.06
N PRO A 440 11.09 6.67 15.84
CA PRO A 440 10.18 5.88 15.01
C PRO A 440 8.74 5.83 15.55
N ALA A 441 8.58 5.71 16.87
CA ALA A 441 7.27 5.73 17.53
C ALA A 441 6.62 7.12 17.43
N TRP A 442 7.42 8.18 17.57
CA TRP A 442 6.98 9.57 17.40
C TRP A 442 6.43 9.84 16.00
N PHE A 443 7.13 9.40 14.95
CA PHE A 443 6.65 9.60 13.58
C PHE A 443 5.28 8.94 13.36
N ARG A 444 5.07 7.73 13.87
CA ARG A 444 3.77 7.05 13.79
C ARG A 444 2.70 7.74 14.63
N PHE A 445 3.03 8.15 15.84
CA PHE A 445 2.13 8.92 16.70
C PHE A 445 1.63 10.19 16.00
N ALA A 446 2.55 11.00 15.45
CA ALA A 446 2.23 12.22 14.73
C ALA A 446 1.38 11.96 13.48
N GLN A 447 1.69 10.90 12.72
CA GLN A 447 0.88 10.48 11.57
C GLN A 447 -0.55 10.07 11.97
N CYS A 448 -0.71 9.36 13.09
CA CYS A 448 -2.03 8.94 13.57
C CYS A 448 -2.90 10.15 13.97
N LEU A 449 -2.31 11.13 14.65
CA LEU A 449 -3.00 12.39 14.96
C LEU A 449 -3.36 13.17 13.69
N ARG A 450 -2.48 13.17 12.68
CA ARG A 450 -2.76 13.81 11.40
C ARG A 450 -3.94 13.14 10.68
N ARG A 451 -3.99 11.81 10.65
CA ARG A 451 -5.11 11.08 10.04
C ARG A 451 -6.42 11.36 10.76
N TYR A 452 -6.43 11.37 12.09
CA TYR A 452 -7.61 11.77 12.87
C TYR A 452 -8.08 13.19 12.51
N ARG A 453 -7.16 14.14 12.36
CA ARG A 453 -7.50 15.50 11.97
C ARG A 453 -8.18 15.56 10.59
N ASP A 454 -7.68 14.78 9.63
CA ASP A 454 -8.15 14.77 8.24
C ASP A 454 -9.48 14.03 8.07
N THR A 455 -9.65 12.86 8.69
CA THR A 455 -10.85 12.01 8.53
C THR A 455 -11.93 12.26 9.59
N LYS A 456 -11.56 12.84 10.74
CA LYS A 456 -12.41 12.98 11.95
C LYS A 456 -12.85 11.65 12.58
N GLU A 457 -12.29 10.53 12.15
CA GLU A 457 -12.60 9.20 12.69
C GLU A 457 -11.73 8.89 13.91
N ALA A 458 -12.32 8.87 15.11
CA ALA A 458 -11.60 8.60 16.35
C ALA A 458 -11.00 7.18 16.38
N PHE A 459 -11.78 6.18 15.97
CA PHE A 459 -11.29 4.83 15.72
C PHE A 459 -11.11 4.63 14.20
N PRO A 460 -9.96 4.11 13.73
CA PRO A 460 -8.86 3.55 14.51
C PRO A 460 -7.78 4.56 14.94
N HIS A 461 -7.83 5.82 14.51
CA HIS A 461 -6.68 6.73 14.54
C HIS A 461 -6.16 7.09 15.94
N LEU A 462 -7.03 7.50 16.88
CA LEU A 462 -6.60 7.90 18.22
C LEU A 462 -6.13 6.71 19.05
N VAL A 463 -6.78 5.55 18.90
CA VAL A 463 -6.36 4.32 19.57
C VAL A 463 -4.99 3.86 19.06
N ASN A 464 -4.74 4.02 17.75
CA ASN A 464 -3.42 3.75 17.19
C ASN A 464 -2.37 4.75 17.70
N ALA A 465 -2.73 6.02 17.87
CA ALA A 465 -1.83 7.00 18.49
C ALA A 465 -1.49 6.60 19.94
N ALA A 466 -2.49 6.19 20.73
CA ALA A 466 -2.27 5.69 22.09
C ALA A 466 -1.34 4.47 22.13
N LYS A 467 -1.46 3.55 21.16
CA LYS A 467 -0.54 2.41 20.99
C LYS A 467 0.91 2.88 20.91
N TYR A 468 1.26 3.80 20.01
CA TYR A 468 2.65 4.28 19.89
C TYR A 468 3.08 5.14 21.09
N ALA A 469 2.15 5.80 21.76
CA ALA A 469 2.46 6.56 22.98
C ALA A 469 2.95 5.64 24.12
N THR A 470 2.49 4.38 24.17
CA THR A 470 2.97 3.41 25.18
C THR A 470 4.48 3.18 25.10
N SER A 471 5.09 3.26 23.90
CA SER A 471 6.53 3.10 23.71
C SER A 471 7.34 4.24 24.34
N PHE A 472 6.77 5.45 24.47
CA PHE A 472 7.46 6.56 25.15
C PHE A 472 7.65 6.25 26.63
N PHE A 473 6.66 5.66 27.29
CA PHE A 473 6.77 5.28 28.69
C PHE A 473 7.82 4.18 28.91
N VAL A 474 7.89 3.20 28.00
CA VAL A 474 8.93 2.16 28.02
C VAL A 474 10.33 2.80 27.98
N VAL A 475 10.57 3.71 27.03
CA VAL A 475 11.87 4.36 26.87
C VAL A 475 12.20 5.28 28.06
N VAL A 476 11.23 6.06 28.54
CA VAL A 476 11.42 6.97 29.69
C VAL A 476 11.75 6.18 30.96
N PHE A 477 11.02 5.12 31.28
CA PHE A 477 11.29 4.33 32.48
C PHE A 477 12.59 3.52 32.35
N SER A 478 12.92 3.02 31.16
CA SER A 478 14.23 2.39 30.90
C SER A 478 15.38 3.36 31.14
N TYR A 479 15.26 4.61 30.65
CA TYR A 479 16.24 5.65 30.90
C TYR A 479 16.38 5.97 32.39
N LEU A 480 15.26 6.18 33.09
CA LEU A 480 15.27 6.47 34.53
C LEU A 480 15.86 5.32 35.36
N HIS A 481 15.60 4.08 34.96
CA HIS A 481 16.23 2.90 35.56
C HIS A 481 17.76 2.96 35.42
N LEU A 482 18.27 3.19 34.21
CA LEU A 482 19.71 3.26 33.94
C LEU A 482 20.39 4.44 34.66
N THR A 483 19.81 5.64 34.66
CA THR A 483 20.42 6.81 35.30
C THR A 483 20.47 6.71 36.82
N ASN A 484 19.51 6.01 37.42
CA ASN A 484 19.44 5.82 38.86
C ASN A 484 20.10 4.53 39.34
N ALA A 485 20.64 3.70 38.44
CA ALA A 485 21.28 2.43 38.80
C ALA A 485 22.39 2.60 39.84
N LYS A 486 23.14 3.71 39.81
CA LYS A 486 24.20 4.02 40.78
C LYS A 486 23.74 4.21 42.24
N TYR A 487 22.44 4.44 42.47
CA TYR A 487 21.88 4.67 43.80
C TYR A 487 21.38 3.38 44.47
N TYR A 488 21.39 2.24 43.76
CA TYR A 488 20.85 0.96 44.22
C TYR A 488 21.89 -0.14 44.03
N VAL A 489 21.93 -1.12 44.93
CA VAL A 489 22.89 -2.24 44.84
C VAL A 489 22.35 -3.30 43.90
N MET A 490 21.04 -3.55 43.93
CA MET A 490 20.37 -4.48 43.03
C MET A 490 19.35 -3.76 42.12
N SER A 491 19.20 -4.24 40.88
CA SER A 491 18.19 -3.75 39.93
C SER A 491 16.76 -3.82 40.51
N THR A 492 16.49 -4.80 41.37
CA THR A 492 15.20 -4.99 42.06
C THR A 492 14.90 -3.98 43.15
N GLU A 493 15.89 -3.23 43.64
CA GLU A 493 15.66 -2.16 44.61
C GLU A 493 15.28 -0.85 43.93
N ASN A 494 15.52 -0.76 42.62
CA ASN A 494 15.24 0.43 41.82
C ASN A 494 13.75 0.46 41.41
N PRO A 495 12.92 1.41 41.89
CA PRO A 495 11.50 1.45 41.58
C PRO A 495 11.22 1.64 40.07
N TYR A 496 12.13 2.29 39.34
CA TYR A 496 12.00 2.48 37.90
C TYR A 496 12.15 1.18 37.11
N PHE A 497 12.79 0.15 37.68
CA PHE A 497 12.83 -1.18 37.09
C PHE A 497 11.41 -1.75 36.94
N TYR A 498 10.60 -1.72 38.01
CA TYR A 498 9.22 -2.22 37.96
C TYR A 498 8.32 -1.39 37.05
N LEU A 499 8.47 -0.06 37.05
CA LEU A 499 7.73 0.82 36.14
C LEU A 499 8.05 0.51 34.68
N TRP A 500 9.32 0.23 34.37
CA TRP A 500 9.75 -0.17 33.04
C TRP A 500 9.16 -1.53 32.63
N ILE A 501 9.14 -2.52 33.53
CA ILE A 501 8.52 -3.84 33.27
C ILE A 501 7.02 -3.69 32.98
N ILE A 502 6.28 -2.95 33.82
CA ILE A 502 4.84 -2.73 33.64
C ILE A 502 4.56 -2.03 32.31
N ALA A 503 5.30 -0.96 31.99
CA ALA A 503 5.16 -0.28 30.71
C ALA A 503 5.48 -1.19 29.52
N SER A 504 6.50 -2.06 29.63
CA SER A 504 6.88 -2.99 28.58
C SER A 504 5.80 -4.06 28.36
N ILE A 505 5.21 -4.61 29.42
CA ILE A 505 4.08 -5.54 29.33
C ILE A 505 2.88 -4.86 28.67
N MET A 506 2.50 -3.66 29.12
CA MET A 506 1.37 -2.92 28.53
C MET A 506 1.60 -2.62 27.04
N SER A 507 2.80 -2.16 26.67
CA SER A 507 3.18 -1.88 25.28
C SER A 507 3.16 -3.15 24.43
N SER A 508 3.76 -4.25 24.88
CA SER A 508 3.78 -5.54 24.16
C SER A 508 2.37 -6.10 23.98
N CYS A 509 1.54 -6.11 25.02
CA CYS A 509 0.15 -6.61 24.93
C CYS A 509 -0.71 -5.78 23.96
N PHE A 510 -0.61 -4.44 24.03
CA PHE A 510 -1.39 -3.56 23.15
C PHE A 510 -0.93 -3.74 21.70
N THR A 511 0.37 -3.69 21.44
CA THR A 511 0.89 -3.83 20.08
C THR A 511 0.65 -5.22 19.48
N TYR A 512 0.77 -6.29 20.25
CA TYR A 512 0.41 -7.65 19.82
C TYR A 512 -1.07 -7.76 19.45
N THR A 513 -1.96 -7.24 20.30
CA THR A 513 -3.40 -7.24 20.03
C THR A 513 -3.72 -6.44 18.76
N TRP A 514 -3.01 -5.34 18.54
CA TRP A 514 -3.16 -4.51 17.35
C TRP A 514 -2.73 -5.25 16.08
N ASP A 515 -1.55 -5.88 16.10
CA ASP A 515 -1.03 -6.62 14.94
C ASP A 515 -2.00 -7.72 14.51
N VAL A 516 -2.46 -8.54 15.46
CA VAL A 516 -3.33 -9.69 15.17
C VAL A 516 -4.75 -9.29 14.78
N LYS A 517 -5.40 -8.38 15.53
CA LYS A 517 -6.81 -8.04 15.31
C LYS A 517 -7.03 -6.96 14.26
N LEU A 518 -6.19 -5.93 14.24
CA LEU A 518 -6.44 -4.73 13.41
C LEU A 518 -5.61 -4.75 12.14
N ASP A 519 -4.30 -4.98 12.24
CA ASP A 519 -3.45 -4.97 11.07
C ASP A 519 -3.68 -6.20 10.19
N TRP A 520 -3.81 -7.38 10.80
CA TRP A 520 -4.08 -8.63 10.10
C TRP A 520 -5.58 -8.94 9.95
N GLY A 521 -6.47 -8.33 10.74
CA GLY A 521 -7.91 -8.58 10.62
C GLY A 521 -8.33 -10.01 10.98
N LEU A 522 -7.66 -10.64 11.96
CA LEU A 522 -7.98 -11.99 12.43
C LEU A 522 -8.93 -11.95 13.64
N PHE A 523 -9.39 -13.12 14.07
CA PHE A 523 -10.39 -13.29 15.14
C PHE A 523 -11.76 -12.68 14.79
N ASP A 524 -12.18 -12.84 13.54
CA ASP A 524 -13.54 -12.50 13.12
C ASP A 524 -14.54 -13.51 13.73
N SER A 525 -15.71 -13.02 14.13
CA SER A 525 -16.79 -13.88 14.63
C SER A 525 -17.37 -14.78 13.54
N ASN A 526 -17.18 -14.42 12.27
CA ASN A 526 -17.67 -15.13 11.09
C ASN A 526 -16.64 -16.08 10.46
N ALA A 527 -15.64 -16.56 11.21
CA ALA A 527 -14.49 -17.28 10.65
C ALA A 527 -14.77 -18.68 10.06
N GLY A 528 -16.02 -19.16 10.09
CA GLY A 528 -16.41 -20.45 9.51
C GLY A 528 -15.54 -21.63 9.99
N GLU A 529 -14.95 -22.36 9.03
CA GLU A 529 -14.05 -23.50 9.29
C GLU A 529 -12.64 -23.07 9.78
N ASN A 530 -12.26 -21.80 9.56
CA ASN A 530 -10.94 -21.27 9.91
C ASN A 530 -10.93 -20.71 11.34
N LYS A 531 -10.90 -21.59 12.35
CA LYS A 531 -10.96 -21.21 13.77
C LYS A 531 -9.95 -20.10 14.14
N PHE A 532 -10.43 -19.00 14.72
CA PHE A 532 -9.64 -17.81 15.11
C PHE A 532 -9.06 -16.96 13.98
N LEU A 533 -9.29 -17.31 12.71
CA LEU A 533 -8.89 -16.52 11.56
C LEU A 533 -10.08 -15.69 11.06
N ARG A 534 -10.14 -15.43 9.76
CA ARG A 534 -11.26 -14.82 9.05
C ARG A 534 -11.77 -15.77 7.97
N GLU A 535 -12.94 -15.47 7.43
CA GLU A 535 -13.59 -16.30 6.40
C GLU A 535 -12.71 -16.46 5.15
N GLU A 536 -12.15 -15.35 4.65
CA GLU A 536 -11.36 -15.34 3.43
C GLU A 536 -9.85 -15.26 3.70
N ILE A 537 -9.13 -16.28 3.25
CA ILE A 537 -7.67 -16.36 3.30
C ILE A 537 -7.10 -16.45 1.88
N VAL A 538 -6.04 -15.70 1.61
CA VAL A 538 -5.35 -15.69 0.31
C VAL A 538 -4.23 -16.73 0.29
N TYR A 539 -3.50 -16.87 1.39
CA TYR A 539 -2.45 -17.89 1.51
C TYR A 539 -3.06 -19.27 1.73
N SER A 540 -2.63 -20.25 0.93
CA SER A 540 -3.27 -21.57 0.77
C SER A 540 -3.31 -22.43 2.03
N SER A 541 -2.47 -22.16 3.02
CA SER A 541 -2.34 -22.97 4.23
C SER A 541 -2.66 -22.14 5.49
N PRO A 542 -3.66 -22.54 6.30
CA PRO A 542 -3.97 -21.89 7.58
C PRO A 542 -2.79 -21.91 8.57
N TYR A 543 -1.88 -22.88 8.44
CA TYR A 543 -0.71 -23.00 9.31
C TYR A 543 0.22 -21.79 9.26
N TYR A 544 0.29 -21.08 8.14
CA TYR A 544 1.09 -19.86 8.05
C TYR A 544 0.58 -18.76 8.99
N TYR A 545 -0.74 -18.67 9.19
CA TYR A 545 -1.35 -17.69 10.08
C TYR A 545 -1.10 -18.03 11.55
N TYR A 546 -1.28 -19.31 11.92
CA TYR A 546 -1.00 -19.74 13.29
C TYR A 546 0.47 -19.59 13.66
N PHE A 547 1.38 -19.91 12.72
CA PHE A 547 2.80 -19.66 12.89
C PHE A 547 3.08 -18.17 13.12
N ALA A 548 2.50 -17.29 12.32
CA ALA A 548 2.67 -15.84 12.47
C ALA A 548 2.15 -15.32 13.81
N ILE A 549 0.99 -15.80 14.28
CA ILE A 549 0.45 -15.42 15.60
C ILE A 549 1.41 -15.80 16.73
N ILE A 550 1.96 -17.03 16.69
CA ILE A 550 2.88 -17.52 17.71
C ILE A 550 4.22 -16.79 17.63
N GLU A 551 4.77 -16.62 16.42
CA GLU A 551 6.03 -15.93 16.19
C GLU A 551 5.98 -14.46 16.63
N ASP A 552 4.90 -13.74 16.30
CA ASP A 552 4.72 -12.36 16.73
C ASP A 552 4.65 -12.28 18.26
N PHE A 553 3.90 -13.17 18.90
CA PHE A 553 3.85 -13.23 20.36
C PHE A 553 5.24 -13.43 20.98
N ILE A 554 5.99 -14.45 20.54
CA ILE A 554 7.31 -14.76 21.11
C ILE A 554 8.26 -13.57 20.96
N LEU A 555 8.34 -12.95 19.78
CA LEU A 555 9.27 -11.86 19.51
C LEU A 555 8.82 -10.53 20.14
N ARG A 556 7.51 -10.27 20.28
CA ARG A 556 6.96 -9.11 21.01
C ARG A 556 7.32 -9.12 22.50
N PHE A 557 7.47 -10.31 23.09
CA PHE A 557 7.98 -10.51 24.45
C PHE A 557 9.48 -10.85 24.49
N GLY A 558 10.19 -10.70 23.36
CA GLY A 558 11.63 -10.94 23.24
C GLY A 558 12.48 -10.11 24.21
N TRP A 559 11.99 -8.93 24.61
CA TRP A 559 12.65 -8.09 25.61
C TRP A 559 12.77 -8.79 26.98
N ALA A 560 11.81 -9.64 27.36
CA ALA A 560 11.84 -10.37 28.63
C ALA A 560 12.95 -11.44 28.63
N PHE A 561 13.11 -12.13 27.50
CA PHE A 561 14.22 -13.08 27.30
C PHE A 561 15.57 -12.36 27.29
N SER A 562 15.65 -11.23 26.58
CA SER A 562 16.86 -10.39 26.54
C SER A 562 17.27 -9.93 27.93
N LEU A 563 16.31 -9.47 28.74
CA LEU A 563 16.55 -9.04 30.11
C LEU A 563 17.07 -10.19 30.96
N SER A 564 16.37 -11.32 30.96
CA SER A 564 16.73 -12.50 31.76
C SER A 564 18.17 -12.97 31.48
N LEU A 565 18.54 -13.13 30.20
CA LEU A 565 19.88 -13.61 29.82
C LEU A 565 20.99 -12.61 30.13
N THR A 566 20.68 -11.31 30.10
CA THR A 566 21.65 -10.25 30.39
C THR A 566 21.88 -10.11 31.90
N GLU A 567 20.82 -10.14 32.71
CA GLU A 567 20.91 -10.05 34.18
C GLU A 567 21.59 -11.31 34.78
N MET A 568 21.37 -12.49 34.19
CA MET A 568 22.06 -13.72 34.59
C MET A 568 23.52 -13.77 34.14
N GLY A 569 23.99 -12.80 33.34
CA GLY A 569 25.38 -12.72 32.87
C GLY A 569 25.76 -13.77 31.82
N TYR A 570 24.81 -14.51 31.25
CA TYR A 570 25.10 -15.53 30.23
C TYR A 570 25.51 -14.90 28.89
N VAL A 571 24.94 -13.74 28.55
CA VAL A 571 25.16 -13.07 27.26
C VAL A 571 25.38 -11.58 27.49
N HIS A 572 26.38 -11.00 26.83
CA HIS A 572 26.63 -9.55 26.87
C HIS A 572 25.51 -8.78 26.15
N ALA A 573 25.08 -7.64 26.71
CA ALA A 573 23.96 -6.85 26.19
C ALA A 573 24.10 -6.48 24.69
N ASP A 574 25.28 -6.06 24.24
CA ASP A 574 25.53 -5.73 22.82
C ASP A 574 25.34 -6.92 21.88
N LEU A 575 25.72 -8.13 22.33
CA LEU A 575 25.52 -9.35 21.56
C LEU A 575 24.03 -9.69 21.50
N MET A 576 23.32 -9.52 22.61
CA MET A 576 21.87 -9.74 22.66
C MET A 576 21.11 -8.80 21.72
N VAL A 577 21.46 -7.50 21.65
CA VAL A 577 20.88 -6.57 20.67
C VAL A 577 21.19 -7.02 19.23
N SER A 578 22.37 -7.57 19.00
CA SER A 578 22.77 -8.08 17.68
C SER A 578 22.03 -9.37 17.28
N ILE A 579 21.39 -10.06 18.23
CA ILE A 579 20.50 -11.21 17.99
C ILE A 579 19.05 -10.75 17.84
N VAL A 580 18.56 -9.89 18.74
CA VAL A 580 17.15 -9.46 18.78
C VAL A 580 16.82 -8.51 17.63
N ALA A 581 17.72 -7.62 17.23
CA ALA A 581 17.42 -6.66 16.16
C ALA A 581 17.14 -7.32 14.79
N PRO A 582 17.94 -8.32 14.32
CA PRO A 582 17.58 -9.09 13.12
C PRO A 582 16.27 -9.86 13.25
N LEU A 583 15.93 -10.37 14.43
CA LEU A 583 14.66 -11.07 14.68
C LEU A 583 13.47 -10.10 14.63
N GLU A 584 13.59 -8.90 15.16
CA GLU A 584 12.55 -7.87 15.07
C GLU A 584 12.29 -7.44 13.62
N VAL A 585 13.34 -7.37 12.78
CA VAL A 585 13.17 -7.16 11.32
C VAL A 585 12.46 -8.35 10.66
N PHE A 586 12.78 -9.58 11.08
CA PHE A 586 12.12 -10.79 10.58
C PHE A 586 10.63 -10.87 10.98
N ARG A 587 10.29 -10.51 12.22
CA ARG A 587 8.91 -10.38 12.69
C ARG A 587 8.10 -9.45 11.81
N ARG A 588 8.68 -8.27 11.51
CA ARG A 588 8.06 -7.28 10.63
C ARG A 588 7.91 -7.80 9.19
N PHE A 589 8.86 -8.60 8.71
CA PHE A 589 8.76 -9.28 7.43
C PHE A 589 7.54 -10.19 7.35
N ILE A 590 7.25 -10.96 8.40
CA ILE A 590 6.04 -11.80 8.47
C ILE A 590 4.79 -10.92 8.54
N TRP A 591 4.79 -9.88 9.39
CA TRP A 591 3.69 -8.92 9.50
C TRP A 591 3.31 -8.29 8.14
N ASN A 592 4.28 -8.03 7.28
CA ASN A 592 4.06 -7.44 5.95
C ASN A 592 3.16 -8.30 5.06
N PHE A 593 3.26 -9.64 5.11
CA PHE A 593 2.40 -10.53 4.33
C PHE A 593 0.94 -10.39 4.71
N PHE A 594 0.62 -10.48 6.01
CA PHE A 594 -0.75 -10.45 6.49
C PHE A 594 -1.34 -9.04 6.51
N ARG A 595 -0.53 -7.99 6.72
CA ARG A 595 -0.98 -6.61 6.61
C ARG A 595 -1.44 -6.29 5.19
N LEU A 596 -0.65 -6.63 4.18
CA LEU A 596 -1.01 -6.35 2.78
C LEU A 596 -2.18 -7.20 2.32
N GLU A 597 -2.26 -8.45 2.78
CA GLU A 597 -3.39 -9.31 2.51
C GLU A 597 -4.69 -8.73 3.08
N ASN A 598 -4.68 -8.27 4.33
CA ASN A 598 -5.84 -7.62 4.95
C ASN A 598 -6.27 -6.36 4.18
N GLU A 599 -5.31 -5.53 3.74
CA GLU A 599 -5.61 -4.37 2.91
C GLU A 599 -6.16 -4.76 1.52
N HIS A 600 -5.63 -5.82 0.92
CA HIS A 600 -6.12 -6.36 -0.34
C HIS A 600 -7.57 -6.82 -0.21
N LEU A 601 -7.90 -7.60 0.82
CA LEU A 601 -9.26 -8.06 1.07
C LEU A 601 -10.21 -6.91 1.37
N ASN A 602 -9.76 -5.88 2.09
CA ASN A 602 -10.54 -4.65 2.29
C ASN A 602 -10.80 -3.92 0.95
N ASN A 603 -9.83 -3.86 0.04
CA ASN A 603 -10.02 -3.32 -1.31
C ASN A 603 -10.99 -4.18 -2.15
N CYS A 604 -10.90 -5.51 -2.05
CA CYS A 604 -11.86 -6.43 -2.68
C CYS A 604 -13.27 -6.23 -2.12
N GLY A 605 -13.42 -6.07 -0.80
CA GLY A 605 -14.70 -5.79 -0.14
C GLY A 605 -15.32 -4.45 -0.56
N LYS A 606 -14.49 -3.46 -0.90
CA LYS A 606 -14.91 -2.16 -1.45
C LYS A 606 -14.93 -2.11 -2.98
N PHE A 607 -14.65 -3.23 -3.66
CA PHE A 607 -14.55 -3.34 -5.13
C PHE A 607 -13.63 -2.30 -5.79
N ARG A 608 -12.54 -1.92 -5.10
CA ARG A 608 -11.58 -0.90 -5.56
C ARG A 608 -10.45 -1.56 -6.35
N ALA A 609 -10.57 -1.57 -7.68
CA ALA A 609 -9.59 -2.17 -8.60
C ALA A 609 -8.58 -1.17 -9.20
N VAL A 610 -8.82 0.13 -9.04
CA VAL A 610 -8.06 1.21 -9.70
C VAL A 610 -7.79 2.33 -8.68
N ARG A 611 -6.72 3.10 -8.90
CA ARG A 611 -6.31 4.17 -7.98
C ARG A 611 -7.20 5.41 -8.14
N ASP A 612 -7.61 6.00 -7.03
CA ASP A 612 -8.37 7.24 -7.01
C ASP A 612 -7.40 8.43 -7.00
N ILE A 613 -7.12 8.96 -8.19
CA ILE A 613 -6.30 10.17 -8.31
C ILE A 613 -7.26 11.35 -8.32
N SER A 614 -7.52 11.90 -7.13
CA SER A 614 -8.20 13.19 -7.03
C SER A 614 -7.20 14.31 -7.32
N VAL A 615 -7.47 15.12 -8.34
CA VAL A 615 -6.61 16.28 -8.69
C VAL A 615 -6.97 17.49 -7.79
N ALA A 616 -8.09 17.44 -7.08
CA ALA A 616 -8.49 18.37 -6.02
C ALA A 616 -9.31 17.65 -4.91
N PRO A 617 -9.29 18.13 -3.65
CA PRO A 617 -10.25 17.68 -2.65
C PRO A 617 -11.66 18.11 -3.08
N VAL A 618 -12.58 17.14 -3.18
CA VAL A 618 -13.97 17.40 -3.59
C VAL A 618 -14.66 18.18 -2.48
N ASP A 619 -15.08 19.41 -2.76
CA ASP A 619 -15.85 20.23 -1.81
C ASP A 619 -17.34 19.87 -1.94
N CYS A 620 -18.14 20.00 -0.87
CA CYS A 620 -19.57 19.65 -0.89
C CYS A 620 -20.38 20.44 -1.93
N SER A 621 -19.90 21.63 -2.33
CA SER A 621 -20.49 22.43 -3.41
C SER A 621 -20.32 21.77 -4.79
N ASP A 622 -19.25 21.03 -5.01
CA ASP A 622 -18.95 20.37 -6.28
C ASP A 622 -19.89 19.18 -6.51
N GLN A 623 -20.22 18.42 -5.46
CA GLN A 623 -21.22 17.35 -5.51
C GLN A 623 -22.60 17.85 -5.96
N THR A 624 -23.00 19.05 -5.53
CA THR A 624 -24.30 19.64 -5.89
C THR A 624 -24.32 20.12 -7.34
N GLN A 625 -23.19 20.63 -7.84
CA GLN A 625 -23.03 20.97 -9.25
C GLN A 625 -23.01 19.73 -10.15
N ILE A 626 -22.37 18.64 -9.69
CA ILE A 626 -22.35 17.33 -10.36
C ILE A 626 -23.75 16.76 -10.52
N LEU A 627 -24.57 16.77 -9.47
CA LEU A 627 -25.97 16.32 -9.53
C LEU A 627 -26.78 17.12 -10.56
N ARG A 628 -26.59 18.44 -10.63
CA ARG A 628 -27.28 19.30 -11.62
C ARG A 628 -26.82 19.06 -13.07
N MET A 629 -25.58 18.62 -13.29
CA MET A 629 -25.08 18.29 -14.63
C MET A 629 -25.56 16.91 -15.09
N MET A 630 -25.82 15.97 -14.17
CA MET A 630 -26.38 14.65 -14.49
C MET A 630 -27.83 14.74 -15.01
N ASP A 631 -28.58 15.77 -14.61
CA ASP A 631 -29.97 16.00 -15.02
C ASP A 631 -30.12 16.81 -16.32
N ALA A 632 -29.02 17.24 -16.93
CA ALA A 632 -29.06 18.02 -18.17
C ALA A 632 -29.18 17.09 -19.38
N ALA A 633 -30.39 16.92 -19.90
CA ALA A 633 -30.61 16.37 -21.24
C ALA A 633 -30.00 17.33 -22.28
N ASP A 634 -29.05 16.84 -23.08
CA ASP A 634 -28.29 17.54 -24.12
C ASP A 634 -28.89 18.88 -24.60
N GLY A 635 -28.22 19.99 -24.26
CA GLY A 635 -28.68 21.32 -24.63
C GLY A 635 -27.61 22.40 -24.46
N VAL A 636 -26.91 22.69 -25.56
CA VAL A 636 -25.99 23.82 -25.75
C VAL A 636 -26.56 25.12 -25.17
N ILE A 637 -25.97 25.67 -24.10
CA ILE A 637 -26.25 27.06 -23.72
C ILE A 637 -25.37 27.97 -24.58
N ASN A 638 -25.94 28.34 -25.72
CA ASN A 638 -25.33 29.27 -26.64
C ASN A 638 -25.17 30.64 -25.98
N ARG A 639 -23.92 31.06 -25.83
CA ARG A 639 -23.50 32.37 -25.36
C ARG A 639 -23.87 33.41 -26.42
N LYS A 640 -24.96 34.20 -26.22
CA LYS A 640 -25.14 35.63 -26.61
C LYS A 640 -26.63 36.03 -26.71
N ARG A 641 -27.07 37.01 -25.90
CA ARG A 641 -27.43 38.36 -26.39
C ARG A 641 -27.59 39.34 -25.22
N LYS A 642 -26.86 40.46 -25.31
CA LYS A 642 -27.07 41.67 -24.50
C LYS A 642 -28.51 42.17 -24.71
N GLN A 643 -29.24 42.42 -23.63
CA GLN A 643 -30.26 43.46 -23.61
C GLN A 643 -30.12 44.26 -22.31
N LYS A 644 -29.56 45.46 -22.46
CA LYS A 644 -29.63 46.58 -21.51
C LYS A 644 -30.77 47.49 -21.98
N VAL A 645 -31.37 48.24 -21.05
CA VAL A 645 -32.48 49.22 -21.18
C VAL A 645 -33.81 48.52 -20.91
N MET A 646 -34.62 48.77 -19.88
CA MET A 646 -34.85 49.80 -18.86
C MET A 646 -35.14 49.02 -17.55
N ASP A 647 -34.56 49.34 -16.39
CA ASP A 647 -35.25 50.20 -15.43
C ASP A 647 -34.24 50.77 -14.44
N LYS A 648 -33.92 52.04 -14.64
CA LYS A 648 -33.26 52.88 -13.63
C LYS A 648 -34.11 54.11 -13.43
N LYS A 649 -35.34 53.92 -12.95
CA LYS A 649 -36.21 55.02 -12.53
C LYS A 649 -37.34 54.56 -11.60
N LEU A 650 -37.02 53.97 -10.46
CA LEU A 650 -37.93 54.01 -9.29
C LEU A 650 -37.19 53.70 -7.98
N SER A 651 -36.08 54.40 -7.70
CA SER A 651 -35.50 54.45 -6.35
C SER A 651 -35.42 55.91 -5.90
N ARG A 652 -36.59 56.53 -5.65
CA ARG A 652 -36.67 57.83 -4.99
C ARG A 652 -38.03 58.12 -4.35
N THR A 653 -38.52 57.18 -3.54
CA THR A 653 -39.66 57.28 -2.60
C THR A 653 -39.82 55.86 -2.06
N PHE A 654 -39.50 55.46 -0.84
CA PHE A 654 -39.73 56.07 0.46
C PHE A 654 -38.63 55.61 1.42
N SER A 655 -37.93 56.56 2.04
CA SER A 655 -37.39 56.40 3.39
C SER A 655 -38.38 57.10 4.30
N LYS A 656 -39.07 56.35 5.17
CA LYS A 656 -39.62 56.78 6.48
C LYS A 656 -40.51 55.69 7.08
N GLY A 657 -40.23 55.37 8.35
CA GLY A 657 -41.08 54.63 9.29
C GLY A 657 -40.91 53.11 9.21
N GLU A 658 -40.79 52.33 10.28
CA GLU A 658 -40.88 52.58 11.72
C GLU A 658 -40.14 51.43 12.42
N SER A 659 -39.42 51.77 13.48
CA SER A 659 -39.04 50.88 14.57
C SER A 659 -40.25 50.56 15.44
N LEU A 660 -40.50 49.29 15.83
CA LEU A 660 -40.95 48.90 17.18
C LEU A 660 -41.32 47.40 17.30
N ILE A 661 -40.89 46.82 18.43
CA ILE A 661 -41.52 45.76 19.26
C ILE A 661 -41.00 44.30 19.18
N CYS A 662 -40.24 43.97 20.24
CA CYS A 662 -40.32 42.86 21.20
C CYS A 662 -40.35 41.40 20.69
N ASP A 663 -39.42 40.53 21.10
CA ASP A 663 -39.19 39.92 22.44
C ASP A 663 -40.20 38.82 22.83
N LEU A 664 -39.63 37.74 23.41
CA LEU A 664 -40.21 36.62 24.18
C LEU A 664 -40.79 35.47 23.33
N ASP A 665 -40.68 34.19 23.65
CA ASP A 665 -40.00 33.33 24.64
C ASP A 665 -40.44 31.92 24.18
N THR A 666 -39.66 30.84 24.17
CA THR A 666 -39.13 30.07 25.31
C THR A 666 -38.19 28.99 24.78
#